data_AF-A0A9P6LBH2-F1
#
_entry.id   AF-A0A9P6LBH2-F1
#
_cell.length_a   1.000
_cell.length_b   1.000
_cell.length_c   1.000
_cell.angle_alpha   90.00
_cell.angle_beta   90.00
_cell.angle_gamma   90.00
#
_symmetry.space_group_name_H-M   'P 1'
#
loop_
_entity.id
_entity.type
_entity.pdbx_description
1 polymer ?
#
loop_
_entity_poly.entity_id
_entity_poly.type
_entity_poly.pdbx_seq_one_letter_code
_entity_poly.pdbx_strand_id
1 'polypeptide(L)'
;MDDFEGVMNDSLGKASGLGQLLAELPLKDGPDHWKRIEVTAQSLANALRIRDPKGLHDQHTALGRTLLPQTLNTLLKATFHGEKTPPHDKRGPIFEILRVGANLCMDHDENRGNLLEAGFPQTVVTLLESYSEAIPPKRPLTDPWPIHPEDLKIVKTAVGVILNVSLGYEPVRTRLLSLEVAITILRISTAIYPTGSWARFRSSPSDAEQGFELEDWESRAGLSSWAWRTLNGLKVDTNDAPPLFSQEALPLLVTSLNSFRKPHPTPQGVFAESSEIRETLISADVESLEESCALLESLSLDVEDVRLSLARGLTFPDEHEGVPCLSDMLNFLDRGEYPPWWVDDPDRAAYERGFENCKSGIIRAVVEVAGEQKNTYILWDESEDDKPGGEFVSWMIQWIRKADQKGKEGLVICATLAIGNLVRREAHSNAVVNPPISLVPDLAKILEGDPDFKVKHGVIGLLKNLAQSTSNRAPLGQAGVVARLADCGIFESKSDLMEIIQVSAIGVAKHLCNGNVENCLSAVLKEESQRSEKSALEQIMELVRRADTVTVKSEGTRVLGNTIKTLSADLSSTDPRRKAARKTLATLENANALAALIGRSKKYPMLINEAVVALSFLTAHERGGVIVLDAIMSPLPVEVKQGATPFSPNPAGSEEGSPLVGPTRAINGLASLLKLPNSRCPPEVKANVCMLFSQLGRKGGRTQQERETDVKQLKAATKDVVAKISQGDDMLGKAAKNVLEAWESG
;
A
#
# COMPACT_ATOMS: atom_id res chain seq x y z
N MET A 1 41.85 31.66 32.72
CA MET A 1 42.00 32.34 31.42
C MET A 1 43.28 31.85 30.76
N ASP A 2 44.41 31.88 31.47
CA ASP A 2 45.72 31.42 30.97
C ASP A 2 45.78 29.97 30.46
N ASP A 3 45.16 28.99 31.14
CA ASP A 3 45.15 27.58 30.67
C ASP A 3 44.39 27.37 29.35
N PHE A 4 43.49 28.26 28.95
CA PHE A 4 42.62 28.09 27.77
C PHE A 4 43.09 28.88 26.54
N GLU A 5 43.74 30.04 26.70
CA GLU A 5 44.48 30.71 25.61
C GLU A 5 45.64 29.84 25.10
N GLY A 6 46.29 29.09 26.01
CA GLY A 6 47.31 28.10 25.65
C GLY A 6 46.79 27.01 24.70
N VAL A 7 45.58 26.49 24.93
CA VAL A 7 44.97 25.42 24.12
C VAL A 7 44.58 25.91 22.71
N MET A 8 44.13 27.16 22.57
CA MET A 8 43.82 27.74 21.25
C MET A 8 45.08 27.98 20.43
N ASN A 9 46.13 28.56 21.04
CA ASN A 9 47.43 28.76 20.39
C ASN A 9 48.08 27.43 20.00
N ASP A 10 47.94 26.39 20.83
CA ASP A 10 48.40 25.03 20.54
C ASP A 10 47.65 24.40 19.35
N SER A 11 46.33 24.59 19.25
CA SER A 11 45.53 24.04 18.15
C SER A 11 45.82 24.72 16.80
N LEU A 12 45.99 26.04 16.79
CA LEU A 12 46.45 26.79 15.60
C LEU A 12 47.87 26.38 15.20
N GLY A 13 48.75 26.17 16.18
CA GLY A 13 50.10 25.64 15.97
C GLY A 13 50.09 24.27 15.29
N LYS A 14 49.22 23.35 15.74
CA LYS A 14 49.06 22.01 15.14
C LYS A 14 48.51 22.06 13.72
N ALA A 15 47.52 22.93 13.46
CA ALA A 15 46.99 23.12 12.11
C ALA A 15 48.06 23.65 11.14
N SER A 16 48.86 24.62 11.57
CA SER A 16 50.03 25.11 10.83
C SER A 16 51.08 24.00 10.63
N GLY A 17 51.32 23.18 11.67
CA GLY A 17 52.21 22.02 11.60
C GLY A 17 51.78 20.98 10.56
N LEU A 18 50.48 20.69 10.43
CA LEU A 18 49.96 19.84 9.35
C LEU A 18 50.21 20.46 7.97
N GLY A 19 50.05 21.78 7.83
CA GLY A 19 50.36 22.49 6.58
C GLY A 19 51.85 22.40 6.20
N GLN A 20 52.75 22.48 7.18
CA GLN A 20 54.19 22.29 6.96
C GLN A 20 54.51 20.85 6.55
N LEU A 21 53.92 19.86 7.22
CA LEU A 21 54.09 18.44 6.87
C LEU A 21 53.56 18.13 5.47
N LEU A 22 52.44 18.76 5.07
CA LEU A 22 51.93 18.67 3.70
C LEU A 22 52.94 19.23 2.68
N ALA A 23 53.53 20.40 2.95
CA ALA A 23 54.51 21.03 2.06
C ALA A 23 55.82 20.20 1.93
N GLU A 24 56.16 19.41 2.94
CA GLU A 24 57.32 18.51 2.95
C GLU A 24 57.09 17.21 2.14
N LEU A 25 55.84 16.81 1.86
CA LEU A 25 55.53 15.53 1.21
C LEU A 25 56.28 15.28 -0.11
N PRO A 26 56.39 16.24 -1.06
CA PRO A 26 57.10 16.01 -2.32
C PRO A 26 58.59 15.64 -2.15
N LEU A 27 59.16 15.95 -0.99
CA LEU A 27 60.57 15.71 -0.66
C LEU A 27 60.77 14.55 0.31
N LYS A 28 59.75 14.21 1.10
CA LYS A 28 59.81 13.25 2.22
C LYS A 28 58.53 12.41 2.29
N ASP A 29 58.28 11.61 1.26
CA ASP A 29 57.17 10.64 1.23
C ASP A 29 57.66 9.29 1.74
N GLY A 30 57.57 9.08 3.06
CA GLY A 30 57.98 7.83 3.70
C GLY A 30 57.30 7.60 5.05
N PRO A 31 57.40 6.38 5.63
CA PRO A 31 56.62 5.98 6.79
C PRO A 31 56.78 6.90 8.02
N ASP A 32 57.99 7.37 8.30
CA ASP A 32 58.25 8.28 9.43
C ASP A 32 57.56 9.64 9.27
N HIS A 33 57.44 10.12 8.03
CA HIS A 33 56.75 11.38 7.73
C HIS A 33 55.25 11.24 7.92
N TRP A 34 54.67 10.15 7.42
CA TRP A 34 53.28 9.81 7.66
C TRP A 34 52.98 9.62 9.15
N LYS A 35 53.89 9.03 9.93
CA LYS A 35 53.74 8.95 11.38
C LYS A 35 53.67 10.32 12.06
N ARG A 36 54.47 11.31 11.60
CA ARG A 36 54.38 12.70 12.10
C ARG A 36 53.04 13.35 11.76
N ILE A 37 52.50 13.08 10.57
CA ILE A 37 51.16 13.53 10.16
C ILE A 37 50.11 12.93 11.10
N GLU A 38 50.16 11.62 11.35
CA GLU A 38 49.24 10.92 12.25
C GLU A 38 49.23 11.55 13.65
N VAL A 39 50.39 11.69 14.30
CA VAL A 39 50.49 12.22 15.67
C VAL A 39 49.97 13.66 15.74
N THR A 40 50.28 14.47 14.72
CA THR A 40 49.84 15.87 14.67
C THR A 40 48.33 15.96 14.47
N ALA A 41 47.77 15.17 13.54
CA ALA A 41 46.34 15.10 13.26
C ALA A 41 45.56 14.56 14.47
N GLN A 42 46.08 13.53 15.15
CA GLN A 42 45.48 12.97 16.36
C GLN A 42 45.37 14.01 17.47
N SER A 43 46.45 14.75 17.71
CA SER A 43 46.48 15.79 18.73
C SER A 43 45.47 16.91 18.42
N LEU A 44 45.34 17.27 17.14
CA LEU A 44 44.35 18.26 16.69
C LEU A 44 42.91 17.73 16.80
N ALA A 45 42.65 16.49 16.39
CA ALA A 45 41.35 15.85 16.48
C ALA A 45 40.87 15.75 17.93
N ASN A 46 41.76 15.42 18.86
CA ASN A 46 41.46 15.37 20.29
C ASN A 46 41.15 16.77 20.85
N ALA A 47 41.88 17.80 20.43
CA ALA A 47 41.61 19.18 20.85
C ALA A 47 40.23 19.66 20.39
N LEU A 48 39.86 19.39 19.12
CA LEU A 48 38.55 19.74 18.56
C LEU A 48 37.36 19.01 19.21
N ARG A 49 37.60 17.94 19.96
CA ARG A 49 36.51 17.19 20.64
C ARG A 49 35.93 17.95 21.85
N ILE A 50 36.69 18.88 22.44
CA ILE A 50 36.32 19.58 23.67
C ILE A 50 35.49 20.82 23.33
N ARG A 51 34.24 20.90 23.80
CA ARG A 51 33.41 22.11 23.69
C ARG A 51 33.79 23.13 24.76
N ASP A 52 33.88 24.41 24.39
CA ASP A 52 33.88 25.51 25.36
C ASP A 52 32.43 25.71 25.87
N PRO A 53 32.13 25.40 27.15
CA PRO A 53 30.78 25.51 27.69
C PRO A 53 30.21 26.94 27.72
N LYS A 54 31.05 27.95 27.50
CA LYS A 54 30.67 29.37 27.58
C LYS A 54 30.80 30.11 26.24
N GLY A 55 31.22 29.45 25.16
CA GLY A 55 31.36 30.06 23.83
C GLY A 55 32.31 31.26 23.78
N LEU A 56 33.22 31.37 24.74
CA LEU A 56 34.15 32.49 24.85
C LEU A 56 35.25 32.38 23.78
N HIS A 57 35.63 31.16 23.37
CA HIS A 57 36.75 30.87 22.48
C HIS A 57 36.37 29.85 21.41
N ASP A 58 35.89 30.34 20.27
CA ASP A 58 35.46 29.50 19.14
C ASP A 58 36.66 28.99 18.31
N GLN A 59 37.27 27.92 18.79
CA GLN A 59 38.36 27.23 18.08
C GLN A 59 37.92 26.66 16.73
N HIS A 60 36.64 26.29 16.59
CA HIS A 60 36.11 25.72 15.35
C HIS A 60 36.06 26.79 14.27
N THR A 61 35.50 27.96 14.54
CA THR A 61 35.52 29.10 13.61
C THR A 61 36.95 29.52 13.28
N ALA A 62 37.82 29.65 14.29
CA ALA A 62 39.20 30.09 14.09
C ALA A 62 39.97 29.15 13.16
N LEU A 63 39.89 27.84 13.38
CA LEU A 63 40.57 26.83 12.57
C LEU A 63 39.94 26.67 11.19
N GLY A 64 38.62 26.73 11.09
CA GLY A 64 37.90 26.57 9.83
C GLY A 64 38.17 27.68 8.82
N ARG A 65 38.54 28.89 9.29
CA ARG A 65 38.95 30.03 8.45
C ARG A 65 40.41 29.98 7.99
N THR A 66 41.18 29.00 8.45
CA THR A 66 42.58 28.80 8.00
C THR A 66 42.64 27.94 6.73
N LEU A 67 43.85 27.60 6.28
CA LEU A 67 44.08 26.61 5.21
C LEU A 67 43.87 25.16 5.66
N LEU A 68 43.41 24.91 6.89
CA LEU A 68 43.21 23.57 7.42
C LEU A 68 42.26 22.73 6.54
N PRO A 69 41.07 23.20 6.10
CA PRO A 69 40.21 22.44 5.20
C PRO A 69 40.92 21.95 3.92
N GLN A 70 41.68 22.83 3.26
CA GLN A 70 42.46 22.50 2.06
C GLN A 70 43.61 21.55 2.37
N THR A 71 44.25 21.72 3.53
CA THR A 71 45.32 20.85 4.02
C THR A 71 44.81 19.43 4.24
N LEU A 72 43.68 19.27 4.93
CA LEU A 72 43.04 17.96 5.16
C LEU A 72 42.70 17.27 3.84
N ASN A 73 42.09 18.00 2.89
CA ASN A 73 41.75 17.46 1.58
C ASN A 73 42.99 17.00 0.81
N THR A 74 44.03 17.81 0.78
CA THR A 74 45.25 17.51 0.02
C THR A 74 46.01 16.33 0.64
N LEU A 75 46.12 16.29 1.97
CA LEU A 75 46.71 15.16 2.68
C LEU A 75 45.93 13.87 2.43
N LEU A 76 44.59 13.91 2.52
CA LEU A 76 43.76 12.74 2.25
C LEU A 76 43.95 12.24 0.81
N LYS A 77 43.93 13.14 -0.19
CA LYS A 77 44.21 12.79 -1.59
C LYS A 77 45.59 12.14 -1.79
N ALA A 78 46.61 12.63 -1.08
CA ALA A 78 47.96 12.09 -1.16
C ALA A 78 48.10 10.66 -0.60
N THR A 79 47.07 10.14 0.08
CA THR A 79 47.11 8.77 0.61
C THR A 79 46.83 7.69 -0.43
N PHE A 80 46.23 8.04 -1.57
CA PHE A 80 45.67 7.04 -2.49
C PHE A 80 46.60 6.51 -3.58
N HIS A 81 47.61 7.25 -4.06
CA HIS A 81 48.58 6.86 -5.12
C HIS A 81 48.10 5.90 -6.27
N GLY A 82 46.80 5.85 -6.59
CA GLY A 82 46.23 4.89 -7.55
C GLY A 82 46.02 3.46 -7.03
N GLU A 83 46.19 3.21 -5.73
CA GLU A 83 45.87 1.93 -5.09
C GLU A 83 44.39 1.88 -4.63
N LYS A 84 43.80 0.67 -4.65
CA LYS A 84 42.38 0.46 -4.28
C LYS A 84 42.11 0.53 -2.78
N THR A 85 43.13 0.27 -1.95
CA THR A 85 43.02 0.32 -0.49
C THR A 85 44.24 1.05 0.06
N PRO A 86 44.12 1.81 1.16
CA PRO A 86 45.25 2.54 1.72
C PRO A 86 46.44 1.62 2.08
N PRO A 87 47.68 2.03 1.76
CA PRO A 87 48.88 1.39 2.28
C PRO A 87 48.90 1.37 3.82
N HIS A 88 49.51 0.34 4.41
CA HIS A 88 49.53 0.13 5.86
C HIS A 88 50.07 1.34 6.64
N ASP A 89 51.15 1.97 6.16
CA ASP A 89 51.76 3.16 6.77
C ASP A 89 50.90 4.43 6.69
N LYS A 90 49.83 4.41 5.87
CA LYS A 90 48.92 5.54 5.67
C LYS A 90 47.58 5.39 6.39
N ARG A 91 47.25 4.20 6.91
CA ARG A 91 45.97 3.94 7.60
C ARG A 91 45.75 4.80 8.85
N GLY A 92 46.75 4.85 9.74
CA GLY A 92 46.73 5.71 10.93
C GLY A 92 46.52 7.20 10.60
N PRO A 93 47.34 7.79 9.69
CA PRO A 93 47.14 9.14 9.21
C PRO A 93 45.74 9.42 8.64
N ILE A 94 45.20 8.52 7.80
CA ILE A 94 43.85 8.68 7.22
C ILE A 94 42.81 8.75 8.33
N PHE A 95 42.83 7.80 9.26
CA PHE A 95 41.89 7.76 10.38
C PHE A 95 41.89 9.08 11.15
N GLU A 96 43.06 9.62 11.48
CA GLU A 96 43.15 10.87 12.25
C GLU A 96 42.78 12.11 11.41
N ILE A 97 43.11 12.17 10.13
CA ILE A 97 42.66 13.24 9.22
C ILE A 97 41.13 13.28 9.14
N LEU A 98 40.48 12.12 9.02
CA LEU A 98 39.02 12.01 9.02
C LEU A 98 38.43 12.51 10.34
N ARG A 99 39.02 12.15 11.49
CA ARG A 99 38.59 12.65 12.80
C ARG A 99 38.72 14.16 12.93
N VAL A 100 39.80 14.77 12.42
CA VAL A 100 39.92 16.24 12.38
C VAL A 100 38.77 16.84 11.57
N GLY A 101 38.51 16.32 10.36
CA GLY A 101 37.41 16.79 9.51
C GLY A 101 36.04 16.68 10.18
N ALA A 102 35.71 15.52 10.75
CA ALA A 102 34.45 15.27 11.44
C ALA A 102 34.23 16.20 12.64
N ASN A 103 35.29 16.46 13.41
CA ASN A 103 35.20 17.32 14.60
C ASN A 103 35.17 18.80 14.21
N LEU A 104 35.90 19.22 13.17
CA LEU A 104 35.94 20.62 12.71
C LEU A 104 34.56 21.14 12.29
N CYS A 105 33.70 20.29 11.75
CA CYS A 105 32.36 20.67 11.29
C CYS A 105 31.22 20.25 12.25
N MET A 106 31.55 19.76 13.45
CA MET A 106 30.54 19.37 14.44
C MET A 106 29.70 20.58 14.83
N ASP A 107 28.40 20.54 14.52
CA ASP A 107 27.43 21.62 14.75
C ASP A 107 27.85 22.99 14.17
N HIS A 108 28.58 23.01 13.04
CA HIS A 108 29.19 24.24 12.50
C HIS A 108 29.05 24.40 10.98
N ASP A 109 27.98 25.08 10.54
CA ASP A 109 27.65 25.24 9.11
C ASP A 109 28.72 25.96 8.28
N GLU A 110 29.34 27.02 8.80
CA GLU A 110 30.42 27.72 8.07
C GLU A 110 31.59 26.76 7.75
N ASN A 111 31.93 25.84 8.67
CA ASN A 111 32.99 24.87 8.48
C ASN A 111 32.57 23.71 7.57
N ARG A 112 31.27 23.33 7.58
CA ARG A 112 30.71 22.43 6.57
C ARG A 112 30.88 23.02 5.17
N GLY A 113 30.62 24.33 5.02
CA GLY A 113 30.89 25.11 3.81
C GLY A 113 32.37 25.14 3.42
N ASN A 114 33.26 25.48 4.35
CA ASN A 114 34.71 25.55 4.08
C ASN A 114 35.30 24.18 3.69
N LEU A 115 34.84 23.08 4.32
CA LEU A 115 35.23 21.73 3.91
C LEU A 115 34.70 21.36 2.53
N LEU A 116 33.46 21.76 2.20
CA LEU A 116 32.87 21.56 0.88
C LEU A 116 33.65 22.29 -0.21
N GLU A 117 34.00 23.55 0.01
CA GLU A 117 34.82 24.37 -0.91
C GLU A 117 36.22 23.79 -1.10
N ALA A 118 36.82 23.28 -0.02
CA ALA A 118 38.09 22.58 -0.09
C ALA A 118 38.02 21.25 -0.86
N GLY A 119 36.83 20.71 -1.09
CA GLY A 119 36.62 19.42 -1.76
C GLY A 119 36.79 18.20 -0.83
N PHE A 120 36.77 18.40 0.49
CA PHE A 120 37.03 17.32 1.46
C PHE A 120 35.94 16.24 1.45
N PRO A 121 34.62 16.55 1.52
CA PRO A 121 33.58 15.52 1.45
C PRO A 121 33.68 14.62 0.21
N GLN A 122 34.03 15.21 -0.94
CA GLN A 122 34.16 14.49 -2.22
C GLN A 122 35.30 13.47 -2.16
N THR A 123 36.44 13.83 -1.58
CA THR A 123 37.56 12.90 -1.37
C THR A 123 37.20 11.79 -0.38
N VAL A 124 36.39 12.08 0.65
CA VAL A 124 35.86 11.06 1.57
C VAL A 124 34.93 10.09 0.84
N VAL A 125 34.10 10.57 -0.10
CA VAL A 125 33.29 9.69 -0.95
C VAL A 125 34.19 8.80 -1.81
N THR A 126 35.22 9.34 -2.46
CA THR A 126 36.18 8.54 -3.25
C THR A 126 36.90 7.46 -2.42
N LEU A 127 37.22 7.75 -1.14
CA LEU A 127 37.73 6.74 -0.21
C LEU A 127 36.73 5.60 0.00
N LEU A 128 35.46 5.93 0.24
CA LEU A 128 34.41 4.92 0.43
C LEU A 128 34.16 4.13 -0.86
N GLU A 129 34.12 4.78 -2.03
CA GLU A 129 34.00 4.11 -3.33
C GLU A 129 35.13 3.08 -3.53
N SER A 130 36.36 3.44 -3.18
CA SER A 130 37.51 2.53 -3.28
C SER A 130 37.32 1.26 -2.42
N TYR A 131 36.77 1.39 -1.21
CA TYR A 131 36.39 0.23 -0.40
C TYR A 131 35.21 -0.55 -0.97
N SER A 132 34.20 0.14 -1.52
CA SER A 132 33.05 -0.50 -2.17
C SER A 132 33.49 -1.37 -3.35
N GLU A 133 34.41 -0.86 -4.20
CA GLU A 133 34.98 -1.59 -5.33
C GLU A 133 35.90 -2.76 -4.93
N ALA A 134 36.40 -2.76 -3.69
CA ALA A 134 37.21 -3.85 -3.14
C ALA A 134 36.36 -5.03 -2.64
N ILE A 135 35.03 -4.88 -2.53
CA ILE A 135 34.13 -5.95 -2.14
C ILE A 135 34.08 -7.01 -3.26
N PRO A 136 34.35 -8.30 -2.95
CA PRO A 136 34.30 -9.34 -3.97
C PRO A 136 32.88 -9.54 -4.53
N PRO A 137 32.65 -9.46 -5.85
CA PRO A 137 31.30 -9.48 -6.44
C PRO A 137 30.58 -10.82 -6.30
N LYS A 138 31.33 -11.93 -6.07
CA LYS A 138 30.77 -13.28 -5.92
C LYS A 138 30.66 -13.73 -4.46
N ARG A 139 30.80 -12.82 -3.50
CA ARG A 139 30.71 -13.16 -2.08
C ARG A 139 29.25 -13.51 -1.73
N PRO A 140 29.00 -14.52 -0.89
CA PRO A 140 27.70 -14.68 -0.26
C PRO A 140 27.32 -13.41 0.51
N LEU A 141 26.15 -12.84 0.21
CA LEU A 141 25.65 -11.62 0.86
C LEU A 141 25.41 -11.80 2.37
N THR A 142 25.32 -13.05 2.85
CA THR A 142 25.10 -13.38 4.27
C THR A 142 26.36 -13.43 5.12
N ASP A 143 27.53 -13.56 4.50
CA ASP A 143 28.80 -13.72 5.21
C ASP A 143 29.47 -12.37 5.31
N PRO A 144 30.07 -11.94 6.43
CA PRO A 144 30.65 -10.60 6.57
C PRO A 144 31.91 -10.44 5.69
N TRP A 145 32.16 -9.21 5.22
CA TRP A 145 33.38 -8.91 4.47
C TRP A 145 34.61 -9.05 5.39
N PRO A 146 35.62 -9.86 5.02
CA PRO A 146 36.89 -9.86 5.73
C PRO A 146 37.61 -8.54 5.45
N ILE A 147 37.60 -7.65 6.44
CA ILE A 147 38.24 -6.33 6.39
C ILE A 147 39.21 -6.22 7.56
N HIS A 148 40.35 -5.58 7.36
CA HIS A 148 41.33 -5.35 8.41
C HIS A 148 40.76 -4.40 9.47
N PRO A 149 41.03 -4.58 10.79
CA PRO A 149 40.46 -3.74 11.84
C PRO A 149 40.74 -2.24 11.68
N GLU A 150 41.92 -1.88 11.17
CA GLU A 150 42.26 -0.48 10.87
C GLU A 150 41.41 0.09 9.72
N ASP A 151 41.17 -0.70 8.68
CA ASP A 151 40.35 -0.30 7.55
C ASP A 151 38.87 -0.16 7.97
N LEU A 152 38.38 -1.04 8.86
CA LEU A 152 37.06 -0.91 9.50
C LEU A 152 36.92 0.41 10.25
N LYS A 153 37.94 0.81 11.03
CA LYS A 153 37.97 2.11 11.72
C LYS A 153 37.93 3.27 10.72
N ILE A 154 38.67 3.17 9.62
CA ILE A 154 38.67 4.19 8.56
C ILE A 154 37.28 4.33 7.94
N VAL A 155 36.66 3.23 7.50
CA VAL A 155 35.33 3.22 6.88
C VAL A 155 34.29 3.80 7.83
N LYS A 156 34.25 3.33 9.09
CA LYS A 156 33.34 3.86 10.12
C LYS A 156 33.52 5.35 10.34
N THR A 157 34.77 5.82 10.44
CA THR A 157 35.07 7.24 10.63
C THR A 157 34.69 8.06 9.39
N ALA A 158 34.91 7.54 8.18
CA ALA A 158 34.53 8.19 6.94
C ALA A 158 33.00 8.36 6.84
N VAL A 159 32.21 7.33 7.17
CA VAL A 159 30.74 7.45 7.28
C VAL A 159 30.35 8.50 8.33
N GLY A 160 31.03 8.52 9.48
CA GLY A 160 30.83 9.54 10.52
C GLY A 160 31.15 10.97 10.05
N VAL A 161 32.18 11.15 9.20
CA VAL A 161 32.45 12.44 8.54
C VAL A 161 31.26 12.82 7.68
N ILE A 162 30.80 11.93 6.78
CA ILE A 162 29.66 12.19 5.89
C ILE A 162 28.40 12.59 6.68
N LEU A 163 28.12 11.90 7.78
CA LEU A 163 27.04 12.26 8.70
C LEU A 163 27.19 13.70 9.21
N ASN A 164 28.35 14.03 9.78
CA ASN A 164 28.56 15.35 10.41
C ASN A 164 28.56 16.51 9.41
N VAL A 165 29.11 16.31 8.21
CA VAL A 165 29.16 17.36 7.18
C VAL A 165 27.81 17.62 6.52
N SER A 166 26.93 16.61 6.48
CA SER A 166 25.61 16.70 5.84
C SER A 166 24.48 17.09 6.79
N LEU A 167 24.63 16.82 8.10
CA LEU A 167 23.58 17.03 9.09
C LEU A 167 23.10 18.50 9.13
N GLY A 168 21.90 18.73 8.60
CA GLY A 168 21.25 20.05 8.59
C GLY A 168 21.83 21.05 7.59
N TYR A 169 22.76 20.65 6.71
CA TYR A 169 23.45 21.56 5.80
C TYR A 169 23.27 21.17 4.32
N GLU A 170 22.31 21.84 3.67
CA GLU A 170 21.83 21.48 2.34
C GLU A 170 22.88 21.49 1.22
N PRO A 171 23.84 22.44 1.14
CA PRO A 171 24.84 22.44 0.07
C PRO A 171 25.70 21.17 0.03
N VAL A 172 26.09 20.65 1.20
CA VAL A 172 26.85 19.40 1.28
C VAL A 172 25.96 18.22 0.94
N ARG A 173 24.73 18.16 1.49
CA ARG A 173 23.76 17.11 1.18
C ARG A 173 23.51 16.99 -0.33
N THR A 174 23.18 18.09 -0.99
CA THR A 174 22.98 18.14 -2.45
C THR A 174 24.21 17.62 -3.19
N ARG A 175 25.42 18.02 -2.77
CA ARG A 175 26.65 17.54 -3.40
C ARG A 175 26.84 16.03 -3.22
N LEU A 176 26.60 15.51 -2.02
CA LEU A 176 26.72 14.09 -1.70
C LEU A 176 25.72 13.23 -2.48
N LEU A 177 24.48 13.70 -2.63
CA LEU A 177 23.47 13.05 -3.47
C LEU A 177 23.91 13.00 -4.94
N SER A 178 24.52 14.07 -5.46
CA SER A 178 25.08 14.08 -6.83
C SER A 178 26.25 13.12 -7.05
N LEU A 179 26.83 12.59 -5.96
CA LEU A 179 27.91 11.61 -5.98
C LEU A 179 27.42 10.20 -5.64
N GLU A 180 26.10 9.99 -5.55
CA GLU A 180 25.50 8.68 -5.27
C GLU A 180 26.05 8.04 -3.97
N VAL A 181 26.42 8.87 -2.97
CA VAL A 181 27.07 8.36 -1.74
C VAL A 181 26.17 7.37 -0.98
N ALA A 182 24.85 7.51 -1.12
CA ALA A 182 23.87 6.70 -0.41
C ALA A 182 24.01 5.21 -0.78
N ILE A 183 24.10 4.88 -2.08
CA ILE A 183 24.24 3.48 -2.51
C ILE A 183 25.61 2.92 -2.12
N THR A 184 26.66 3.74 -2.16
CA THR A 184 28.01 3.35 -1.69
C THR A 184 28.01 3.02 -0.21
N ILE A 185 27.40 3.85 0.64
CA ILE A 185 27.27 3.59 2.09
C ILE A 185 26.45 2.32 2.34
N LEU A 186 25.33 2.14 1.63
CA LEU A 186 24.49 0.95 1.79
C LEU A 186 25.24 -0.34 1.40
N ARG A 187 25.95 -0.34 0.26
CA ARG A 187 26.78 -1.47 -0.20
C ARG A 187 27.86 -1.85 0.82
N ILE A 188 28.61 -0.87 1.31
CA ILE A 188 29.70 -1.12 2.26
C ILE A 188 29.14 -1.58 3.61
N SER A 189 28.09 -0.93 4.12
CA SER A 189 27.49 -1.25 5.41
C SER A 189 26.96 -2.69 5.43
N THR A 190 26.14 -3.05 4.44
CA THR A 190 25.60 -4.42 4.30
C THR A 190 26.68 -5.46 4.03
N ALA A 191 27.77 -5.09 3.38
CA ALA A 191 28.91 -5.97 3.20
C ALA A 191 29.71 -6.18 4.49
N ILE A 192 29.96 -5.14 5.29
CA ILE A 192 30.77 -5.24 6.52
C ILE A 192 29.97 -5.86 7.66
N TYR A 193 28.69 -5.51 7.76
CA TYR A 193 27.74 -6.04 8.74
C TYR A 193 26.48 -6.57 8.03
N PRO A 194 26.52 -7.79 7.46
CA PRO A 194 25.31 -8.44 7.02
C PRO A 194 24.46 -8.80 8.25
N THR A 195 23.18 -8.42 8.22
CA THR A 195 22.23 -8.69 9.31
C THR A 195 22.25 -10.16 9.71
N GLY A 196 22.31 -10.48 11.01
CA GLY A 196 22.28 -11.83 11.57
C GLY A 196 23.54 -12.68 11.33
N SER A 197 24.58 -12.12 10.69
CA SER A 197 25.81 -12.87 10.39
C SER A 197 26.61 -13.26 11.64
N TRP A 198 26.57 -12.45 12.69
CA TRP A 198 27.22 -12.73 13.97
C TRP A 198 26.73 -14.03 14.62
N ALA A 199 25.45 -14.39 14.44
CA ALA A 199 24.87 -15.62 14.99
C ALA A 199 25.40 -16.90 14.31
N ARG A 200 26.03 -16.76 13.12
CA ARG A 200 26.68 -17.86 12.38
C ARG A 200 28.19 -17.86 12.54
N PHE A 201 28.74 -16.81 13.15
CA PHE A 201 30.18 -16.64 13.30
C PHE A 201 30.76 -17.75 14.19
N ARG A 202 31.92 -18.24 13.79
CA ARG A 202 32.66 -19.27 14.53
C ARG A 202 34.01 -18.70 14.93
N SER A 203 34.19 -18.49 16.23
CA SER A 203 35.45 -18.03 16.80
C SER A 203 36.60 -19.00 16.53
N SER A 204 37.78 -18.45 16.28
CA SER A 204 39.01 -19.24 16.36
C SER A 204 39.40 -19.39 17.84
N PRO A 205 39.88 -20.56 18.30
CA PRO A 205 40.31 -20.75 19.69
C PRO A 205 41.37 -19.74 20.16
N SER A 206 42.21 -19.24 19.26
CA SER A 206 43.26 -18.25 19.55
C SER A 206 42.73 -16.84 19.80
N ASP A 207 41.64 -16.47 19.13
CA ASP A 207 41.17 -15.08 19.04
C ASP A 207 40.14 -14.79 20.14
N ALA A 208 39.43 -15.82 20.60
CA ALA A 208 38.52 -15.77 21.73
C ALA A 208 39.23 -15.45 23.07
N GLU A 209 40.49 -15.88 23.26
CA GLU A 209 41.26 -15.61 24.48
C GLU A 209 41.72 -14.15 24.61
N GLN A 210 41.75 -13.40 23.50
CA GLN A 210 42.32 -12.04 23.44
C GLN A 210 41.26 -10.94 23.34
N GLY A 211 39.96 -11.29 23.25
CA GLY A 211 38.85 -10.33 23.21
C GLY A 211 38.71 -9.52 21.91
N PHE A 212 39.62 -9.69 20.95
CA PHE A 212 39.63 -8.96 19.68
C PHE A 212 38.36 -9.16 18.84
N GLU A 213 37.72 -10.33 18.94
CA GLU A 213 36.48 -10.62 18.23
C GLU A 213 35.31 -9.72 18.69
N LEU A 214 35.25 -9.37 19.98
CA LEU A 214 34.17 -8.55 20.53
C LEU A 214 34.28 -7.11 20.04
N GLU A 215 35.48 -6.52 20.09
CA GLU A 215 35.72 -5.16 19.62
C GLU A 215 35.48 -5.00 18.10
N ASP A 216 35.80 -6.04 17.31
CA ASP A 216 35.54 -6.05 15.87
C ASP A 216 34.03 -6.03 15.59
N TRP A 217 33.26 -6.91 16.24
CA TRP A 217 31.81 -6.97 16.06
C TRP A 217 31.08 -5.73 16.59
N GLU A 218 31.54 -5.15 17.70
CA GLU A 218 31.04 -3.85 18.19
C GLU A 218 31.32 -2.74 17.16
N SER A 219 32.49 -2.75 16.55
CA SER A 219 32.87 -1.80 15.51
C SER A 219 31.98 -1.94 14.27
N ARG A 220 31.67 -3.17 13.83
CA ARG A 220 30.77 -3.46 12.70
C ARG A 220 29.33 -3.03 12.99
N ALA A 221 28.78 -3.38 14.16
CA ALA A 221 27.45 -2.95 14.58
C ALA A 221 27.35 -1.42 14.62
N GLY A 222 28.35 -0.75 15.21
CA GLY A 222 28.41 0.70 15.25
C GLY A 222 28.56 1.36 13.87
N LEU A 223 29.23 0.70 12.90
CA LEU A 223 29.22 1.17 11.51
C LEU A 223 27.81 1.09 10.92
N SER A 224 27.10 -0.02 11.12
CA SER A 224 25.73 -0.19 10.60
C SER A 224 24.80 0.92 11.10
N SER A 225 24.80 1.19 12.41
CA SER A 225 23.99 2.26 12.98
C SER A 225 24.36 3.65 12.43
N TRP A 226 25.66 3.94 12.28
CA TRP A 226 26.09 5.22 11.68
C TRP A 226 25.72 5.31 10.20
N ALA A 227 25.76 4.21 9.45
CA ALA A 227 25.32 4.17 8.07
C ALA A 227 23.83 4.52 7.97
N TRP A 228 22.96 3.87 8.75
CA TRP A 228 21.51 4.17 8.74
C TRP A 228 21.21 5.60 9.14
N ARG A 229 21.86 6.12 10.19
CA ARG A 229 21.75 7.54 10.58
C ARG A 229 22.18 8.49 9.47
N THR A 230 23.24 8.15 8.74
CA THR A 230 23.72 8.93 7.60
C THR A 230 22.71 8.91 6.46
N LEU A 231 22.23 7.73 6.08
CA LEU A 231 21.23 7.56 5.02
C LEU A 231 19.95 8.31 5.35
N ASN A 232 19.47 8.24 6.59
CA ASN A 232 18.33 9.02 7.07
C ASN A 232 18.59 10.54 7.03
N GLY A 233 19.80 10.98 7.39
CA GLY A 233 20.19 12.39 7.30
C GLY A 233 20.30 12.94 5.86
N LEU A 234 20.45 12.06 4.87
CA LEU A 234 20.49 12.40 3.45
C LEU A 234 19.10 12.45 2.79
N LYS A 235 18.06 11.86 3.42
CA LYS A 235 16.68 11.97 2.93
C LYS A 235 16.23 13.43 2.92
N VAL A 236 15.46 13.79 1.89
CA VAL A 236 14.88 15.13 1.75
C VAL A 236 13.39 15.02 2.05
N ASP A 237 12.94 15.66 3.13
CA ASP A 237 11.56 15.56 3.65
C ASP A 237 10.57 16.44 2.87
N THR A 238 10.55 16.34 1.53
CA THR A 238 9.57 17.02 0.69
C THR A 238 8.89 16.02 -0.25
N ASN A 239 7.59 16.17 -0.43
CA ASN A 239 6.78 15.27 -1.27
C ASN A 239 7.21 15.23 -2.74
N ASP A 240 8.00 16.20 -3.20
CA ASP A 240 8.50 16.31 -4.58
C ASP A 240 9.97 15.93 -4.72
N ALA A 241 10.65 15.53 -3.63
CA ALA A 241 12.04 15.11 -3.71
C ALA A 241 12.16 13.75 -4.43
N PRO A 242 13.19 13.57 -5.28
CA PRO A 242 13.46 12.26 -5.84
C PRO A 242 13.79 11.25 -4.71
N PRO A 243 13.40 9.99 -4.87
CA PRO A 243 13.73 8.95 -3.89
C PRO A 243 15.25 8.81 -3.74
N LEU A 244 15.70 8.50 -2.52
CA LEU A 244 17.14 8.33 -2.22
C LEU A 244 17.77 7.17 -3.01
N PHE A 245 16.96 6.17 -3.35
CA PHE A 245 17.40 4.95 -4.03
C PHE A 245 16.48 4.63 -5.21
N SER A 246 16.95 3.73 -6.08
CA SER A 246 16.19 3.12 -7.16
C SER A 246 16.20 1.58 -7.05
N GLN A 247 15.84 0.88 -8.12
CA GLN A 247 15.86 -0.60 -8.20
C GLN A 247 17.21 -1.24 -7.85
N GLU A 248 18.33 -0.52 -7.99
CA GLU A 248 19.68 -1.03 -7.69
C GLU A 248 19.93 -1.31 -6.20
N ALA A 249 19.15 -0.71 -5.31
CA ALA A 249 19.27 -0.94 -3.86
C ALA A 249 18.56 -2.23 -3.41
N LEU A 250 17.64 -2.77 -4.21
CA LEU A 250 16.81 -3.91 -3.84
C LEU A 250 17.60 -5.12 -3.33
N PRO A 251 18.68 -5.59 -4.00
CA PRO A 251 19.46 -6.75 -3.54
C PRO A 251 20.01 -6.57 -2.12
N LEU A 252 20.43 -5.34 -1.79
CA LEU A 252 21.03 -4.99 -0.51
C LEU A 252 19.97 -4.91 0.59
N LEU A 253 18.81 -4.35 0.27
CA LEU A 253 17.70 -4.18 1.21
C LEU A 253 17.01 -5.52 1.55
N VAL A 254 16.75 -6.38 0.57
CA VAL A 254 16.05 -7.66 0.83
C VAL A 254 16.90 -8.64 1.62
N THR A 255 18.23 -8.50 1.58
CA THR A 255 19.14 -9.43 2.27
C THR A 255 18.95 -9.39 3.79
N SER A 256 18.58 -8.25 4.38
CA SER A 256 18.32 -8.15 5.83
C SER A 256 17.14 -9.01 6.28
N LEU A 257 16.14 -9.20 5.41
CA LEU A 257 14.97 -10.05 5.67
C LEU A 257 15.36 -11.51 5.93
N ASN A 258 16.45 -11.97 5.30
CA ASN A 258 16.82 -13.37 5.24
C ASN A 258 17.22 -13.95 6.60
N SER A 259 17.71 -13.11 7.51
CA SER A 259 18.15 -13.52 8.86
C SER A 259 17.01 -13.74 9.85
N PHE A 260 15.81 -13.25 9.52
CA PHE A 260 14.61 -13.42 10.33
C PHE A 260 13.70 -14.52 9.82
N ARG A 261 14.22 -15.45 9.00
CA ARG A 261 13.49 -16.61 8.49
C ARG A 261 13.99 -17.89 9.15
N LYS A 262 13.08 -18.86 9.35
CA LYS A 262 13.46 -20.21 9.78
C LYS A 262 14.21 -21.00 8.68
N PRO A 263 15.14 -21.89 9.06
CA PRO A 263 15.64 -22.13 10.42
C PRO A 263 16.66 -21.06 10.85
N HIS A 264 16.55 -20.60 12.11
CA HIS A 264 17.52 -19.66 12.65
C HIS A 264 18.81 -20.38 13.09
N PRO A 265 20.00 -19.77 12.86
CA PRO A 265 21.25 -20.30 13.37
C PRO A 265 21.27 -20.34 14.91
N THR A 266 22.07 -21.20 15.51
CA THR A 266 22.32 -21.13 16.96
C THR A 266 23.60 -20.34 17.18
N PRO A 267 23.57 -19.20 17.89
CA PRO A 267 24.79 -18.47 18.24
C PRO A 267 25.82 -19.38 18.91
N GLN A 268 27.09 -19.23 18.56
CA GLN A 268 28.20 -20.05 19.04
C GLN A 268 29.32 -19.18 19.63
N GLY A 269 30.28 -19.82 20.31
CA GLY A 269 31.48 -19.15 20.83
C GLY A 269 31.14 -18.04 21.82
N VAL A 270 31.78 -16.88 21.65
CA VAL A 270 31.61 -15.70 22.51
C VAL A 270 30.19 -15.11 22.49
N PHE A 271 29.34 -15.50 21.53
CA PHE A 271 27.96 -15.03 21.38
C PHE A 271 26.91 -16.05 21.85
N ALA A 272 27.32 -17.21 22.36
CA ALA A 272 26.41 -18.27 22.79
C ALA A 272 25.54 -17.85 23.99
N GLU A 273 26.14 -17.13 24.94
CA GLU A 273 25.48 -16.63 26.14
C GLU A 273 24.94 -15.20 25.94
N SER A 274 24.01 -14.77 26.80
CA SER A 274 23.53 -13.38 26.79
C SER A 274 24.62 -12.44 27.30
N SER A 275 24.81 -11.31 26.63
CA SER A 275 25.84 -10.30 26.95
C SER A 275 25.46 -8.95 26.35
N GLU A 276 26.02 -7.86 26.88
CA GLU A 276 25.77 -6.48 26.39
C GLU A 276 26.12 -6.31 24.90
N ILE A 277 27.19 -6.96 24.44
CA ILE A 277 27.56 -6.98 23.02
C ILE A 277 26.52 -7.73 22.18
N ARG A 278 25.95 -8.83 22.68
CA ARG A 278 24.88 -9.56 21.98
C ARG A 278 23.61 -8.72 21.91
N GLU A 279 23.25 -8.01 22.96
CA GLU A 279 22.13 -7.04 22.96
C GLU A 279 22.37 -5.95 21.90
N THR A 280 23.60 -5.42 21.82
CA THR A 280 23.99 -4.44 20.79
C THR A 280 23.85 -4.99 19.38
N LEU A 281 24.27 -6.24 19.15
CA LEU A 281 24.15 -6.92 17.85
C LEU A 281 22.70 -7.21 17.47
N ILE A 282 21.86 -7.60 18.44
CA ILE A 282 20.42 -7.80 18.23
C ILE A 282 19.76 -6.47 17.83
N SER A 283 20.06 -5.40 18.55
CA SER A 283 19.55 -4.06 18.27
C SER A 283 19.94 -3.57 16.88
N ALA A 284 21.20 -3.76 16.47
CA ALA A 284 21.67 -3.40 15.13
C ALA A 284 21.01 -4.24 14.01
N ASP A 285 20.71 -5.51 14.25
CA ASP A 285 19.97 -6.35 13.32
C ASP A 285 18.52 -5.89 13.16
N VAL A 286 17.85 -5.51 14.26
CA VAL A 286 16.48 -4.99 14.26
C VAL A 286 16.43 -3.64 13.54
N GLU A 287 17.33 -2.71 13.85
CA GLU A 287 17.45 -1.42 13.15
C GLU A 287 17.62 -1.63 11.64
N SER A 288 18.49 -2.57 11.25
CA SER A 288 18.71 -2.90 9.84
C SER A 288 17.48 -3.47 9.15
N LEU A 289 16.69 -4.31 9.85
CA LEU A 289 15.44 -4.84 9.35
C LEU A 289 14.40 -3.73 9.15
N GLU A 290 14.21 -2.90 10.17
CA GLU A 290 13.21 -1.82 10.17
C GLU A 290 13.49 -0.81 9.06
N GLU A 291 14.74 -0.33 8.95
CA GLU A 291 15.14 0.62 7.91
C GLU A 291 15.04 0.02 6.51
N SER A 292 15.42 -1.26 6.34
CA SER A 292 15.28 -1.95 5.06
C SER A 292 13.82 -2.10 4.66
N CYS A 293 12.93 -2.49 5.58
CA CYS A 293 11.50 -2.66 5.30
C CYS A 293 10.83 -1.32 5.00
N ALA A 294 11.17 -0.26 5.74
CA ALA A 294 10.66 1.08 5.49
C ALA A 294 11.06 1.59 4.10
N LEU A 295 12.31 1.36 3.68
CA LEU A 295 12.77 1.69 2.33
C LEU A 295 12.10 0.83 1.26
N LEU A 296 11.96 -0.48 1.46
CA LEU A 296 11.27 -1.37 0.52
C LEU A 296 9.79 -0.96 0.35
N GLU A 297 9.12 -0.57 1.43
CA GLU A 297 7.75 -0.05 1.41
C GLU A 297 7.68 1.27 0.61
N SER A 298 8.45 2.29 0.99
CA SER A 298 8.44 3.59 0.32
C SER A 298 8.82 3.47 -1.16
N LEU A 299 9.91 2.76 -1.49
CA LEU A 299 10.33 2.58 -2.88
C LEU A 299 9.25 1.89 -3.73
N SER A 300 8.53 0.91 -3.17
CA SER A 300 7.45 0.24 -3.90
C SER A 300 6.25 1.15 -4.13
N LEU A 301 5.92 2.01 -3.16
CA LEU A 301 4.83 2.98 -3.28
C LEU A 301 5.18 4.10 -4.27
N ASP A 302 6.40 4.64 -4.18
CA ASP A 302 6.76 5.90 -4.81
C ASP A 302 7.45 5.73 -6.17
N VAL A 303 8.06 4.56 -6.45
CA VAL A 303 8.90 4.35 -7.64
C VAL A 303 8.35 3.24 -8.54
N GLU A 304 7.85 3.64 -9.72
CA GLU A 304 7.32 2.68 -10.72
C GLU A 304 8.35 1.64 -11.13
N ASP A 305 9.58 2.06 -11.44
CA ASP A 305 10.66 1.15 -11.89
C ASP A 305 10.99 0.07 -10.86
N VAL A 306 10.89 0.39 -9.56
CA VAL A 306 11.07 -0.60 -8.49
C VAL A 306 9.98 -1.67 -8.56
N ARG A 307 8.70 -1.28 -8.75
CA ARG A 307 7.62 -2.24 -8.91
C ARG A 307 7.81 -3.13 -10.14
N LEU A 308 8.20 -2.54 -11.27
CA LEU A 308 8.43 -3.28 -12.50
C LEU A 308 9.61 -4.25 -12.36
N SER A 309 10.71 -3.81 -11.77
CA SER A 309 11.90 -4.62 -11.55
C SER A 309 11.65 -5.76 -10.58
N LEU A 310 10.92 -5.54 -9.46
CA LEU A 310 10.52 -6.60 -8.54
C LEU A 310 9.71 -7.71 -9.22
N ALA A 311 8.75 -7.35 -10.08
CA ALA A 311 7.97 -8.34 -10.83
C ALA A 311 8.84 -9.10 -11.84
N ARG A 312 9.71 -8.39 -12.59
CA ARG A 312 10.64 -9.02 -13.54
C ARG A 312 11.58 -10.00 -12.87
N GLY A 313 12.10 -9.68 -11.68
CA GLY A 313 13.02 -10.55 -10.93
C GLY A 313 12.44 -11.89 -10.52
N LEU A 314 11.12 -12.05 -10.54
CA LEU A 314 10.48 -13.36 -10.35
C LEU A 314 10.54 -14.24 -11.62
N THR A 315 10.56 -13.62 -12.80
CA THR A 315 10.56 -14.31 -14.11
C THR A 315 11.97 -14.47 -14.68
N PHE A 316 12.85 -13.49 -14.43
CA PHE A 316 14.19 -13.39 -15.00
C PHE A 316 15.23 -13.49 -13.87
N PRO A 317 15.88 -14.65 -13.68
CA PRO A 317 16.82 -14.86 -12.58
C PRO A 317 18.03 -13.91 -12.59
N ASP A 318 18.43 -13.38 -13.76
CA ASP A 318 19.57 -12.46 -13.88
C ASP A 318 19.25 -11.01 -13.47
N GLU A 319 17.97 -10.65 -13.29
CA GLU A 319 17.59 -9.36 -12.70
C GLU A 319 18.19 -9.27 -11.27
N HIS A 320 18.46 -8.05 -10.79
CA HIS A 320 19.00 -7.84 -9.43
C HIS A 320 20.33 -8.57 -9.16
N GLU A 321 21.15 -8.77 -10.19
CA GLU A 321 22.43 -9.50 -10.10
C GLU A 321 22.27 -10.94 -9.56
N GLY A 322 21.14 -11.59 -9.83
CA GLY A 322 20.87 -12.94 -9.35
C GLY A 322 20.13 -13.02 -8.01
N VAL A 323 19.84 -11.89 -7.36
CA VAL A 323 19.16 -11.87 -6.06
C VAL A 323 17.65 -11.90 -6.26
N PRO A 324 16.94 -12.94 -5.80
CA PRO A 324 15.51 -13.12 -6.08
C PRO A 324 14.65 -12.23 -5.15
N CYS A 325 14.71 -10.91 -5.36
CA CYS A 325 14.23 -9.91 -4.40
C CYS A 325 12.76 -10.09 -4.00
N LEU A 326 11.85 -10.23 -4.98
CA LEU A 326 10.44 -10.44 -4.69
C LEU A 326 10.21 -11.80 -4.00
N SER A 327 10.92 -12.85 -4.40
CA SER A 327 10.82 -14.17 -3.75
C SER A 327 11.32 -14.12 -2.31
N ASP A 328 12.38 -13.37 -2.01
CA ASP A 328 12.89 -13.21 -0.64
C ASP A 328 11.89 -12.44 0.24
N MET A 329 11.23 -11.41 -0.30
CA MET A 329 10.11 -10.72 0.36
C MET A 329 8.95 -11.67 0.65
N LEU A 330 8.54 -12.50 -0.33
CA LEU A 330 7.46 -13.49 -0.15
C LEU A 330 7.83 -14.55 0.90
N ASN A 331 9.07 -15.04 0.89
CA ASN A 331 9.59 -15.97 1.88
C ASN A 331 9.63 -15.36 3.29
N PHE A 332 10.00 -14.08 3.41
CA PHE A 332 9.96 -13.38 4.69
C PHE A 332 8.54 -13.28 5.26
N LEU A 333 7.55 -12.99 4.42
CA LEU A 333 6.15 -12.99 4.85
C LEU A 333 5.70 -14.37 5.33
N ASP A 334 5.98 -15.43 4.57
CA ASP A 334 5.50 -16.79 4.89
C ASP A 334 6.24 -17.43 6.08
N ARG A 335 7.56 -17.27 6.13
CA ARG A 335 8.47 -18.00 7.04
C ARG A 335 9.21 -17.11 8.04
N GLY A 336 8.94 -15.81 8.02
CA GLY A 336 9.51 -14.88 8.97
C GLY A 336 8.99 -15.14 10.38
N GLU A 337 9.89 -15.26 11.34
CA GLU A 337 9.59 -15.48 12.76
C GLU A 337 10.57 -14.75 13.66
N TYR A 338 10.18 -14.58 14.92
CA TYR A 338 11.04 -13.99 15.94
C TYR A 338 12.24 -14.92 16.19
N PRO A 339 13.48 -14.42 16.07
CA PRO A 339 14.65 -15.20 16.38
C PRO A 339 14.63 -15.75 17.82
N PRO A 340 15.03 -17.01 18.07
CA PRO A 340 14.98 -17.61 19.40
C PRO A 340 15.81 -16.87 20.46
N TRP A 341 16.85 -16.14 20.03
CA TRP A 341 17.73 -15.39 20.91
C TRP A 341 17.13 -14.07 21.43
N TRP A 342 15.92 -13.68 21.01
CA TRP A 342 15.20 -12.55 21.58
C TRP A 342 14.53 -12.87 22.93
N VAL A 343 14.39 -14.15 23.29
CA VAL A 343 13.57 -14.57 24.43
C VAL A 343 13.98 -13.92 25.74
N ASP A 344 15.29 -13.76 25.94
CA ASP A 344 15.88 -13.22 27.18
C ASP A 344 16.24 -11.73 27.06
N ASP A 345 15.88 -11.07 25.96
CA ASP A 345 16.24 -9.69 25.67
C ASP A 345 15.26 -8.69 26.34
N PRO A 346 15.75 -7.64 27.03
CA PRO A 346 14.90 -6.66 27.69
C PRO A 346 13.96 -5.90 26.74
N ASP A 347 14.37 -5.70 25.47
CA ASP A 347 13.64 -4.92 24.47
C ASP A 347 12.80 -5.79 23.52
N ARG A 348 12.67 -7.09 23.81
CA ARG A 348 11.91 -8.07 23.01
C ARG A 348 10.55 -7.55 22.52
N ALA A 349 9.76 -6.94 23.40
CA ALA A 349 8.42 -6.46 23.05
C ALA A 349 8.45 -5.32 22.01
N ALA A 350 9.49 -4.50 22.01
CA ALA A 350 9.71 -3.49 20.99
C ALA A 350 10.14 -4.14 19.67
N TYR A 351 11.03 -5.14 19.72
CA TYR A 351 11.51 -5.86 18.53
C TYR A 351 10.39 -6.66 17.84
N GLU A 352 9.56 -7.36 18.61
CA GLU A 352 8.38 -8.07 18.07
C GLU A 352 7.43 -7.10 17.38
N ARG A 353 7.19 -5.92 17.96
CA ARG A 353 6.37 -4.87 17.34
C ARG A 353 6.99 -4.33 16.06
N GLY A 354 8.29 -4.04 16.08
CA GLY A 354 9.06 -3.60 14.92
C GLY A 354 8.97 -4.61 13.77
N PHE A 355 9.12 -5.89 14.08
CA PHE A 355 8.98 -6.98 13.13
C PHE A 355 7.58 -7.08 12.52
N GLU A 356 6.50 -6.95 13.31
CA GLU A 356 5.14 -6.97 12.76
C GLU A 356 4.85 -5.74 11.87
N ASN A 357 5.44 -4.58 12.20
CA ASN A 357 5.39 -3.41 11.34
C ASN A 357 6.14 -3.66 10.02
N CYS A 358 7.32 -4.29 10.08
CA CYS A 358 8.10 -4.71 8.90
C CYS A 358 7.28 -5.63 7.99
N LYS A 359 6.65 -6.68 8.55
CA LYS A 359 5.74 -7.55 7.78
C LYS A 359 4.60 -6.76 7.13
N SER A 360 4.01 -5.82 7.84
CA SER A 360 2.95 -4.97 7.30
C SER A 360 3.42 -4.09 6.14
N GLY A 361 4.64 -3.52 6.23
CA GLY A 361 5.26 -2.75 5.15
C GLY A 361 5.54 -3.60 3.91
N ILE A 362 6.11 -4.80 4.10
CA ILE A 362 6.37 -5.73 2.98
C ILE A 362 5.05 -6.23 2.34
N ILE A 363 3.99 -6.45 3.11
CA ILE A 363 2.65 -6.75 2.57
C ILE A 363 2.19 -5.64 1.62
N ARG A 364 2.33 -4.37 2.02
CA ARG A 364 1.94 -3.22 1.18
C ARG A 364 2.79 -3.16 -0.08
N ALA A 365 4.10 -3.35 0.03
CA ALA A 365 5.01 -3.40 -1.10
C ALA A 365 4.58 -4.47 -2.13
N VAL A 366 4.32 -5.70 -1.68
CA VAL A 366 3.87 -6.80 -2.57
C VAL A 366 2.52 -6.50 -3.22
N VAL A 367 1.56 -5.95 -2.46
CA VAL A 367 0.24 -5.58 -3.01
C VAL A 367 0.36 -4.48 -4.06
N GLU A 368 1.25 -3.52 -3.86
CA GLU A 368 1.51 -2.43 -4.79
C GLU A 368 2.21 -2.94 -6.07
N VAL A 369 3.19 -3.85 -5.94
CA VAL A 369 3.80 -4.55 -7.09
C VAL A 369 2.75 -5.27 -7.93
N ALA A 370 1.77 -5.94 -7.30
CA ALA A 370 0.66 -6.58 -7.99
C ALA A 370 -0.39 -5.58 -8.54
N GLY A 371 -0.47 -4.38 -7.95
CA GLY A 371 -1.35 -3.28 -8.34
C GLY A 371 -0.91 -2.56 -9.60
N GLU A 372 0.39 -2.62 -9.92
CA GLU A 372 0.96 -2.03 -11.12
C GLU A 372 0.43 -2.72 -12.39
N GLN A 373 -0.22 -1.95 -13.26
CA GLN A 373 -0.93 -2.49 -14.42
C GLN A 373 0.03 -3.19 -15.39
N LYS A 374 1.25 -2.67 -15.54
CA LYS A 374 2.29 -3.26 -16.41
C LYS A 374 2.76 -4.62 -15.88
N ASN A 375 2.68 -4.85 -14.57
CA ASN A 375 3.07 -6.12 -13.95
C ASN A 375 2.03 -7.22 -14.10
N THR A 376 0.80 -6.90 -14.50
CA THR A 376 -0.29 -7.90 -14.58
C THR A 376 0.09 -9.11 -15.43
N TYR A 377 0.82 -8.93 -16.54
CA TYR A 377 1.25 -10.05 -17.39
C TYR A 377 2.59 -10.67 -16.99
N ILE A 378 3.40 -9.95 -16.21
CA ILE A 378 4.69 -10.46 -15.73
C ILE A 378 4.44 -11.41 -14.55
N LEU A 379 3.54 -11.01 -13.64
CA LEU A 379 3.15 -11.81 -12.47
C LEU A 379 2.13 -12.91 -12.80
N TRP A 380 1.52 -12.87 -13.99
CA TRP A 380 0.55 -13.85 -14.43
C TRP A 380 1.12 -14.69 -15.57
N ASP A 381 1.74 -15.81 -15.21
CA ASP A 381 2.27 -16.76 -16.18
C ASP A 381 1.18 -17.71 -16.71
N GLU A 382 1.07 -17.80 -18.04
CA GLU A 382 0.13 -18.66 -18.75
C GLU A 382 0.83 -19.85 -19.43
N SER A 383 2.10 -20.11 -19.10
CA SER A 383 2.89 -21.18 -19.73
C SER A 383 2.48 -22.61 -19.31
N GLU A 384 1.91 -22.76 -18.11
CA GLU A 384 1.49 -24.04 -17.51
C GLU A 384 -0.03 -24.06 -17.27
N ASP A 385 -0.76 -24.90 -18.02
CA ASP A 385 -2.22 -25.03 -17.90
C ASP A 385 -2.68 -25.54 -16.53
N ASP A 386 -1.87 -26.36 -15.85
CA ASP A 386 -2.15 -26.91 -14.52
C ASP A 386 -1.77 -25.96 -13.38
N LYS A 387 -1.08 -24.86 -13.69
CA LYS A 387 -0.65 -23.83 -12.75
C LYS A 387 -0.89 -22.40 -13.28
N PRO A 388 -2.17 -22.05 -13.56
CA PRO A 388 -2.49 -20.74 -14.13
C PRO A 388 -2.06 -19.61 -13.20
N GLY A 389 -1.36 -18.63 -13.77
CA GLY A 389 -0.78 -17.50 -13.03
C GLY A 389 0.61 -17.78 -12.44
N GLY A 390 1.18 -18.97 -12.67
CA GLY A 390 2.56 -19.31 -12.32
C GLY A 390 2.86 -19.34 -10.82
N GLU A 391 4.12 -19.07 -10.49
CA GLU A 391 4.61 -19.11 -9.11
C GLU A 391 3.95 -18.06 -8.22
N PHE A 392 3.91 -16.79 -8.65
CA PHE A 392 3.35 -15.70 -7.83
C PHE A 392 1.92 -16.01 -7.38
N VAL A 393 1.03 -16.37 -8.32
CA VAL A 393 -0.35 -16.72 -8.01
C VAL A 393 -0.41 -17.95 -7.11
N SER A 394 0.43 -18.96 -7.35
CA SER A 394 0.48 -20.16 -6.51
C SER A 394 0.78 -19.85 -5.03
N TRP A 395 1.68 -18.90 -4.74
CA TRP A 395 1.94 -18.43 -3.38
C TRP A 395 0.69 -17.83 -2.75
N MET A 396 0.03 -16.92 -3.46
CA MET A 396 -1.18 -16.25 -2.97
C MET A 396 -2.33 -17.25 -2.70
N ILE A 397 -2.56 -18.20 -3.62
CA ILE A 397 -3.57 -19.25 -3.47
C ILE A 397 -3.27 -20.12 -2.23
N GLN A 398 -2.01 -20.49 -2.02
CA GLN A 398 -1.62 -21.27 -0.83
C GLN A 398 -1.85 -20.49 0.47
N TRP A 399 -1.59 -19.19 0.50
CA TRP A 399 -1.85 -18.35 1.67
C TRP A 399 -3.34 -18.23 1.99
N ILE A 400 -4.20 -18.09 0.97
CA ILE A 400 -5.65 -18.08 1.16
C ILE A 400 -6.15 -19.42 1.70
N ARG A 401 -5.63 -20.54 1.19
CA ARG A 401 -6.00 -21.89 1.66
C ARG A 401 -5.57 -22.19 3.09
N LYS A 402 -4.58 -21.48 3.62
CA LYS A 402 -4.08 -21.59 5.00
C LYS A 402 -4.73 -20.59 5.96
N ALA A 403 -5.84 -19.95 5.58
CA ALA A 403 -6.48 -18.91 6.37
C ALA A 403 -7.00 -19.35 7.75
N ASP A 404 -7.17 -20.65 7.99
CA ASP A 404 -7.56 -21.19 9.30
C ASP A 404 -6.38 -21.33 10.28
N GLN A 405 -5.15 -21.08 9.83
CA GLN A 405 -3.97 -21.09 10.68
C GLN A 405 -3.82 -19.75 11.41
N LYS A 406 -3.64 -19.82 12.74
CA LYS A 406 -3.44 -18.64 13.59
C LYS A 406 -2.21 -17.84 13.16
N GLY A 407 -2.32 -16.51 13.10
CA GLY A 407 -1.20 -15.62 12.77
C GLY A 407 -0.90 -15.50 11.27
N LYS A 408 -1.82 -15.96 10.40
CA LYS A 408 -1.70 -15.89 8.94
C LYS A 408 -2.62 -14.84 8.31
N GLU A 409 -3.29 -14.01 9.11
CA GLU A 409 -4.22 -12.97 8.67
C GLU A 409 -3.55 -11.99 7.70
N GLY A 410 -2.32 -11.57 7.99
CA GLY A 410 -1.52 -10.70 7.09
C GLY A 410 -1.26 -11.32 5.71
N LEU A 411 -1.02 -12.64 5.65
CA LEU A 411 -0.83 -13.35 4.37
C LEU A 411 -2.12 -13.44 3.57
N VAL A 412 -3.25 -13.69 4.24
CA VAL A 412 -4.57 -13.70 3.59
C VAL A 412 -4.90 -12.31 3.02
N ILE A 413 -4.61 -11.24 3.78
CA ILE A 413 -4.77 -9.86 3.31
C ILE A 413 -3.90 -9.60 2.07
N CYS A 414 -2.62 -9.92 2.15
CA CYS A 414 -1.68 -9.76 1.03
C CYS A 414 -2.18 -10.51 -0.22
N ALA A 415 -2.52 -11.79 -0.05
CA ALA A 415 -2.95 -12.65 -1.15
C ALA A 415 -4.26 -12.20 -1.79
N THR A 416 -5.28 -11.89 -0.98
CA THR A 416 -6.58 -11.49 -1.52
C THR A 416 -6.52 -10.14 -2.23
N LEU A 417 -5.73 -9.19 -1.74
CA LEU A 417 -5.51 -7.91 -2.41
C LEU A 417 -4.66 -8.04 -3.68
N ALA A 418 -3.56 -8.81 -3.63
CA ALA A 418 -2.69 -9.04 -4.78
C ALA A 418 -3.44 -9.76 -5.92
N ILE A 419 -4.15 -10.85 -5.62
CA ILE A 419 -5.00 -11.53 -6.61
C ILE A 419 -6.12 -10.62 -7.08
N GLY A 420 -6.74 -9.85 -6.17
CA GLY A 420 -7.75 -8.84 -6.51
C GLY A 420 -7.27 -7.86 -7.58
N ASN A 421 -6.00 -7.44 -7.51
CA ASN A 421 -5.39 -6.58 -8.51
C ASN A 421 -5.14 -7.29 -9.86
N LEU A 422 -4.77 -8.57 -9.85
CA LEU A 422 -4.48 -9.34 -11.05
C LEU A 422 -5.74 -9.84 -11.80
N VAL A 423 -6.86 -10.06 -11.11
CA VAL A 423 -8.10 -10.63 -11.71
C VAL A 423 -9.07 -9.59 -12.27
N ARG A 424 -8.59 -8.40 -12.63
CA ARG A 424 -9.43 -7.36 -13.26
C ARG A 424 -9.91 -7.73 -14.67
N ARG A 425 -9.37 -8.81 -15.24
CA ARG A 425 -9.72 -9.34 -16.56
C ARG A 425 -10.55 -10.61 -16.43
N GLU A 426 -11.46 -10.79 -17.39
CA GLU A 426 -12.35 -11.95 -17.40
C GLU A 426 -11.60 -13.28 -17.45
N ALA A 427 -10.54 -13.41 -18.25
CA ALA A 427 -9.74 -14.64 -18.34
C ALA A 427 -9.11 -15.03 -16.99
N HIS A 428 -8.41 -14.11 -16.33
CA HIS A 428 -7.77 -14.35 -15.03
C HIS A 428 -8.80 -14.63 -13.93
N SER A 429 -9.91 -13.88 -13.94
CA SER A 429 -11.03 -14.06 -13.03
C SER A 429 -11.66 -15.44 -13.18
N ASN A 430 -11.85 -15.92 -14.41
CA ASN A 430 -12.34 -17.27 -14.68
C ASN A 430 -11.34 -18.35 -14.24
N ALA A 431 -10.04 -18.14 -14.45
CA ALA A 431 -9.00 -19.10 -14.06
C ALA A 431 -8.96 -19.33 -12.54
N VAL A 432 -9.19 -18.29 -11.72
CA VAL A 432 -9.23 -18.40 -10.25
C VAL A 432 -10.48 -19.12 -9.75
N VAL A 433 -11.60 -18.98 -10.46
CA VAL A 433 -12.88 -19.59 -10.08
C VAL A 433 -12.96 -21.06 -10.49
N ASN A 434 -12.44 -21.40 -11.66
CA ASN A 434 -12.52 -22.75 -12.23
C ASN A 434 -11.32 -23.63 -11.84
N PRO A 435 -11.41 -24.96 -12.00
CA PRO A 435 -10.25 -25.83 -11.87
C PRO A 435 -9.13 -25.40 -12.84
N PRO A 436 -7.85 -25.52 -12.46
CA PRO A 436 -7.35 -26.22 -11.26
C PRO A 436 -7.32 -25.38 -9.96
N ILE A 437 -7.53 -24.05 -10.01
CA ILE A 437 -7.44 -23.21 -8.80
C ILE A 437 -8.65 -23.40 -7.88
N SER A 438 -9.87 -23.26 -8.40
CA SER A 438 -11.11 -23.41 -7.63
C SER A 438 -11.11 -22.69 -6.28
N LEU A 439 -10.82 -21.38 -6.24
CA LEU A 439 -10.60 -20.63 -5.00
C LEU A 439 -11.88 -20.27 -4.21
N VAL A 440 -13.04 -20.29 -4.86
CA VAL A 440 -14.30 -19.78 -4.30
C VAL A 440 -14.68 -20.44 -2.96
N PRO A 441 -14.59 -21.77 -2.77
CA PRO A 441 -14.89 -22.41 -1.49
C PRO A 441 -14.02 -21.91 -0.33
N ASP A 442 -12.74 -21.63 -0.59
CA ASP A 442 -11.82 -21.12 0.42
C ASP A 442 -12.23 -19.70 0.87
N LEU A 443 -12.54 -18.81 -0.07
CA LEU A 443 -13.04 -17.46 0.23
C LEU A 443 -14.35 -17.48 1.01
N ALA A 444 -15.25 -18.39 0.64
CA ALA A 444 -16.52 -18.60 1.31
C ALA A 444 -16.34 -19.08 2.76
N LYS A 445 -15.41 -20.02 2.99
CA LYS A 445 -15.04 -20.51 4.33
C LYS A 445 -14.48 -19.39 5.20
N ILE A 446 -13.63 -18.51 4.65
CA ILE A 446 -13.06 -17.37 5.39
C ILE A 446 -14.16 -16.45 5.91
N LEU A 447 -15.17 -16.12 5.08
CA LEU A 447 -16.29 -15.27 5.52
C LEU A 447 -17.14 -15.91 6.63
N GLU A 448 -17.23 -17.24 6.69
CA GLU A 448 -17.98 -17.96 7.74
C GLU A 448 -17.42 -17.73 9.14
N GLY A 449 -16.09 -17.53 9.22
CA GLY A 449 -15.36 -17.34 10.46
C GLY A 449 -15.58 -15.99 11.13
N ASP A 450 -16.39 -15.10 10.55
CA ASP A 450 -16.53 -13.69 10.95
C ASP A 450 -15.17 -13.00 11.17
N PRO A 451 -14.32 -12.90 10.12
CA PRO A 451 -12.94 -12.46 10.28
C PRO A 451 -12.86 -10.95 10.57
N ASP A 452 -11.67 -10.47 10.92
CA ASP A 452 -11.46 -9.04 11.14
C ASP A 452 -11.72 -8.21 9.86
N PHE A 453 -11.91 -6.90 10.02
CA PHE A 453 -12.27 -6.02 8.92
C PHE A 453 -11.22 -5.92 7.81
N LYS A 454 -9.93 -6.09 8.11
CA LYS A 454 -8.87 -6.06 7.08
C LYS A 454 -8.94 -7.31 6.20
N VAL A 455 -9.16 -8.48 6.81
CA VAL A 455 -9.39 -9.73 6.06
C VAL A 455 -10.69 -9.64 5.25
N LYS A 456 -11.78 -9.11 5.83
CA LYS A 456 -13.03 -8.86 5.10
C LYS A 456 -12.80 -7.94 3.90
N HIS A 457 -12.05 -6.86 4.05
CA HIS A 457 -11.74 -5.93 2.97
C HIS A 457 -11.08 -6.65 1.79
N GLY A 458 -10.04 -7.44 2.05
CA GLY A 458 -9.35 -8.22 1.01
C GLY A 458 -10.25 -9.25 0.33
N VAL A 459 -10.92 -10.10 1.11
CA VAL A 459 -11.80 -11.17 0.59
C VAL A 459 -12.97 -10.60 -0.21
N ILE A 460 -13.68 -9.59 0.32
CA ILE A 460 -14.83 -8.97 -0.34
C ILE A 460 -14.38 -8.20 -1.59
N GLY A 461 -13.22 -7.54 -1.54
CA GLY A 461 -12.61 -6.89 -2.70
C GLY A 461 -12.33 -7.87 -3.84
N LEU A 462 -11.74 -9.03 -3.52
CA LEU A 462 -11.51 -10.10 -4.49
C LEU A 462 -12.84 -10.65 -5.04
N LEU A 463 -13.79 -11.01 -4.18
CA LEU A 463 -15.10 -11.52 -4.59
C LEU A 463 -15.85 -10.54 -5.50
N LYS A 464 -15.71 -9.22 -5.27
CA LYS A 464 -16.29 -8.18 -6.12
C LYS A 464 -15.72 -8.24 -7.53
N ASN A 465 -14.41 -8.38 -7.67
CA ASN A 465 -13.78 -8.51 -9.00
C ASN A 465 -14.17 -9.82 -9.69
N LEU A 466 -14.25 -10.92 -8.93
CA LEU A 466 -14.70 -12.21 -9.48
C LEU A 466 -16.15 -12.17 -9.96
N ALA A 467 -17.05 -11.51 -9.23
CA ALA A 467 -18.47 -11.44 -9.55
C ALA A 467 -18.81 -10.58 -10.78
N GLN A 468 -17.87 -9.74 -11.25
CA GLN A 468 -18.09 -8.91 -12.44
C GLN A 468 -18.31 -9.76 -13.69
N SER A 469 -17.53 -10.85 -13.85
CA SER A 469 -17.71 -11.79 -14.96
C SER A 469 -19.01 -12.57 -14.79
N THR A 470 -19.74 -12.75 -15.89
CA THR A 470 -21.05 -13.40 -15.88
C THR A 470 -20.92 -14.91 -15.65
N SER A 471 -19.88 -15.55 -16.19
CA SER A 471 -19.60 -16.99 -16.00
C SER A 471 -19.35 -17.36 -14.54
N ASN A 472 -18.82 -16.43 -13.75
CA ASN A 472 -18.46 -16.67 -12.36
C ASN A 472 -19.66 -16.60 -11.39
N ARG A 473 -20.77 -15.96 -11.78
CA ARG A 473 -21.90 -15.72 -10.85
C ARG A 473 -22.54 -17.01 -10.32
N ALA A 474 -22.61 -18.05 -11.15
CA ALA A 474 -23.17 -19.34 -10.74
C ALA A 474 -22.24 -20.08 -9.75
N PRO A 475 -20.94 -20.26 -10.04
CA PRO A 475 -19.99 -20.83 -9.07
C PRO A 475 -19.93 -20.07 -7.74
N LEU A 476 -19.87 -18.73 -7.76
CA LEU A 476 -19.93 -17.92 -6.52
C LEU A 476 -21.25 -18.11 -5.77
N GLY A 477 -22.35 -18.23 -6.50
CA GLY A 477 -23.67 -18.55 -5.97
C GLY A 477 -23.73 -19.88 -5.23
N GLN A 478 -23.23 -20.94 -5.87
CA GLN A 478 -23.19 -22.29 -5.31
C GLN A 478 -22.38 -22.39 -4.02
N ALA A 479 -21.35 -21.55 -3.86
CA ALA A 479 -20.57 -21.46 -2.62
C ALA A 479 -21.28 -20.66 -1.50
N GLY A 480 -22.46 -20.10 -1.76
CA GLY A 480 -23.26 -19.37 -0.76
C GLY A 480 -22.70 -17.98 -0.43
N VAL A 481 -21.97 -17.33 -1.35
CA VAL A 481 -21.35 -16.01 -1.11
C VAL A 481 -22.40 -14.97 -0.67
N VAL A 482 -23.55 -14.95 -1.36
CA VAL A 482 -24.90 -14.63 -0.84
C VAL A 482 -25.04 -14.46 0.68
N ALA A 483 -25.41 -15.58 1.28
CA ALA A 483 -25.63 -15.81 2.69
C ALA A 483 -24.42 -15.43 3.55
N ARG A 484 -23.20 -15.77 3.12
CA ARG A 484 -21.98 -15.59 3.92
C ARG A 484 -21.61 -14.12 4.12
N LEU A 485 -21.89 -13.25 3.15
CA LEU A 485 -21.76 -11.81 3.33
C LEU A 485 -22.72 -11.29 4.41
N ALA A 486 -23.93 -11.84 4.48
CA ALA A 486 -24.91 -11.48 5.50
C ALA A 486 -24.49 -11.99 6.89
N ASP A 487 -24.02 -13.24 6.97
CA ASP A 487 -23.62 -13.86 8.23
C ASP A 487 -22.29 -13.33 8.80
N CYS A 488 -21.41 -12.76 7.98
CA CYS A 488 -20.18 -12.11 8.46
C CYS A 488 -20.42 -10.69 9.01
N GLY A 489 -21.69 -10.29 9.22
CA GLY A 489 -22.08 -9.06 9.89
C GLY A 489 -21.66 -7.75 9.20
N ILE A 490 -21.29 -7.78 7.91
CA ILE A 490 -20.82 -6.57 7.21
C ILE A 490 -21.95 -5.55 7.01
N PHE A 491 -23.19 -6.01 6.93
CA PHE A 491 -24.39 -5.17 6.78
C PHE A 491 -25.04 -4.79 8.11
N GLU A 492 -24.46 -5.14 9.25
CA GLU A 492 -24.97 -4.78 10.58
C GLU A 492 -24.48 -3.38 11.00
N SER A 493 -25.21 -2.73 11.93
CA SER A 493 -24.90 -1.37 12.37
C SER A 493 -23.50 -1.21 12.98
N LYS A 494 -22.93 -2.29 13.55
CA LYS A 494 -21.56 -2.30 14.09
C LYS A 494 -20.49 -2.04 13.02
N SER A 495 -20.83 -2.26 11.75
CA SER A 495 -19.95 -2.16 10.60
C SER A 495 -20.12 -0.84 9.82
N ASP A 496 -20.97 0.08 10.28
CA ASP A 496 -21.30 1.32 9.54
C ASP A 496 -20.10 2.29 9.42
N LEU A 497 -19.11 2.18 10.29
CA LEU A 497 -17.83 2.91 10.16
C LEU A 497 -16.97 2.39 8.99
N MET A 498 -17.31 1.24 8.40
CA MET A 498 -16.55 0.56 7.34
C MET A 498 -17.25 0.65 5.98
N GLU A 499 -17.74 1.85 5.63
CA GLU A 499 -18.56 2.09 4.44
C GLU A 499 -17.92 1.55 3.14
N ILE A 500 -16.60 1.72 2.95
CA ILE A 500 -15.89 1.25 1.75
C ILE A 500 -16.04 -0.27 1.55
N ILE A 501 -15.99 -1.03 2.66
CA ILE A 501 -16.16 -2.48 2.65
C ILE A 501 -17.63 -2.83 2.39
N GLN A 502 -18.56 -2.11 3.02
CA GLN A 502 -20.00 -2.29 2.80
C GLN A 502 -20.41 -2.05 1.35
N VAL A 503 -19.92 -0.98 0.72
CA VAL A 503 -20.17 -0.69 -0.70
C VAL A 503 -19.63 -1.81 -1.59
N SER A 504 -18.46 -2.37 -1.24
CA SER A 504 -17.91 -3.51 -1.98
C SER A 504 -18.75 -4.77 -1.82
N ALA A 505 -19.23 -5.07 -0.61
CA ALA A 505 -20.12 -6.20 -0.32
C ALA A 505 -21.47 -6.07 -1.04
N ILE A 506 -22.07 -4.88 -1.04
CA ILE A 506 -23.25 -4.54 -1.85
C ILE A 506 -22.94 -4.78 -3.33
N GLY A 507 -21.76 -4.37 -3.80
CA GLY A 507 -21.29 -4.62 -5.16
C GLY A 507 -21.28 -6.10 -5.52
N VAL A 508 -20.76 -6.97 -4.65
CA VAL A 508 -20.79 -8.43 -4.83
C VAL A 508 -22.24 -8.91 -5.00
N ALA A 509 -23.12 -8.59 -4.04
CA ALA A 509 -24.52 -9.01 -4.07
C ALA A 509 -25.25 -8.52 -5.33
N LYS A 510 -25.01 -7.25 -5.73
CA LYS A 510 -25.56 -6.64 -6.94
C LYS A 510 -25.17 -7.42 -8.19
N HIS A 511 -23.88 -7.74 -8.34
CA HIS A 511 -23.38 -8.48 -9.49
C HIS A 511 -23.92 -9.92 -9.52
N LEU A 512 -23.90 -10.61 -8.38
CA LEU A 512 -24.40 -11.99 -8.27
C LEU A 512 -25.91 -12.09 -8.54
N CYS A 513 -26.71 -11.10 -8.13
CA CYS A 513 -28.16 -11.07 -8.38
C CYS A 513 -28.55 -10.63 -9.81
N ASN A 514 -27.60 -10.18 -10.64
CA ASN A 514 -27.92 -9.74 -11.98
C ASN A 514 -28.10 -10.93 -12.93
N GLY A 515 -29.36 -11.29 -13.20
CA GLY A 515 -29.71 -12.34 -14.18
C GLY A 515 -29.51 -13.77 -13.71
N ASN A 516 -29.29 -14.00 -12.40
CA ASN A 516 -29.14 -15.34 -11.81
C ASN A 516 -30.25 -15.60 -10.78
N VAL A 517 -31.14 -16.55 -11.07
CA VAL A 517 -32.32 -16.84 -10.25
C VAL A 517 -31.95 -17.39 -8.87
N GLU A 518 -31.05 -18.37 -8.78
CA GLU A 518 -30.67 -18.98 -7.50
C GLU A 518 -30.01 -17.96 -6.56
N ASN A 519 -29.16 -17.08 -7.09
CA ASN A 519 -28.55 -16.01 -6.30
C ASN A 519 -29.61 -15.03 -5.76
N CYS A 520 -30.61 -14.68 -6.58
CA CYS A 520 -31.72 -13.84 -6.13
C CYS A 520 -32.59 -14.54 -5.07
N LEU A 521 -32.79 -15.86 -5.19
CA LEU A 521 -33.48 -16.64 -4.17
C LEU A 521 -32.71 -16.64 -2.86
N SER A 522 -31.41 -16.91 -2.87
CA SER A 522 -30.53 -16.87 -1.68
C SER A 522 -30.47 -15.48 -1.03
N ALA A 523 -30.56 -14.40 -1.83
CA ALA A 523 -30.58 -13.04 -1.31
C ALA A 523 -31.89 -12.68 -0.59
N VAL A 524 -33.04 -13.19 -1.06
CA VAL A 524 -34.38 -12.82 -0.60
C VAL A 524 -34.93 -13.79 0.43
N LEU A 525 -34.69 -15.08 0.25
CA LEU A 525 -35.18 -16.13 1.13
C LEU A 525 -34.09 -16.47 2.14
N LYS A 526 -34.49 -16.60 3.40
CA LYS A 526 -33.60 -17.09 4.45
C LYS A 526 -33.27 -18.57 4.17
N GLU A 527 -32.00 -18.91 4.24
CA GLU A 527 -31.55 -20.31 4.24
C GLU A 527 -31.53 -20.84 5.68
N GLU A 528 -31.89 -22.11 5.89
CA GLU A 528 -31.93 -22.72 7.22
C GLU A 528 -30.56 -22.70 7.93
N SER A 529 -29.47 -22.68 7.15
CA SER A 529 -28.09 -22.61 7.63
C SER A 529 -27.60 -21.20 8.00
N GLN A 530 -28.37 -20.15 7.70
CA GLN A 530 -27.96 -18.77 8.02
C GLN A 530 -28.04 -18.49 9.51
N ARG A 531 -26.99 -17.87 10.06
CA ARG A 531 -26.96 -17.44 11.47
C ARG A 531 -27.88 -16.25 11.70
N SER A 532 -27.95 -15.34 10.73
CA SER A 532 -28.80 -14.16 10.84
C SER A 532 -30.28 -14.51 10.75
N GLU A 533 -31.11 -13.79 11.50
CA GLU A 533 -32.57 -13.87 11.37
C GLU A 533 -33.10 -13.22 10.09
N LYS A 534 -32.30 -12.33 9.48
CA LYS A 534 -32.67 -11.55 8.30
C LYS A 534 -31.92 -12.03 7.07
N SER A 535 -32.62 -12.12 5.95
CA SER A 535 -32.03 -12.37 4.63
C SER A 535 -30.99 -11.30 4.26
N ALA A 536 -30.09 -11.62 3.33
CA ALA A 536 -29.08 -10.68 2.88
C ALA A 536 -29.70 -9.39 2.32
N LEU A 537 -30.80 -9.49 1.57
CA LEU A 537 -31.48 -8.32 1.04
C LEU A 537 -32.10 -7.46 2.14
N GLU A 538 -32.74 -8.05 3.15
CA GLU A 538 -33.28 -7.30 4.29
C GLU A 538 -32.19 -6.52 5.01
N GLN A 539 -31.04 -7.14 5.26
CA GLN A 539 -29.90 -6.45 5.90
C GLN A 539 -29.36 -5.30 5.04
N ILE A 540 -29.25 -5.49 3.72
CA ILE A 540 -28.86 -4.44 2.78
C ILE A 540 -29.88 -3.29 2.79
N MET A 541 -31.18 -3.59 2.83
CA MET A 541 -32.22 -2.56 2.87
C MET A 541 -32.24 -1.79 4.20
N GLU A 542 -31.93 -2.46 5.31
CA GLU A 542 -31.71 -1.78 6.60
C GLU A 542 -30.50 -0.86 6.57
N LEU A 543 -29.41 -1.27 5.91
CA LEU A 543 -28.24 -0.43 5.69
C LEU A 543 -28.59 0.78 4.81
N VAL A 544 -29.31 0.59 3.72
CA VAL A 544 -29.81 1.68 2.86
C VAL A 544 -30.63 2.70 3.65
N ARG A 545 -31.45 2.27 4.61
CA ARG A 545 -32.24 3.19 5.45
C ARG A 545 -31.38 4.06 6.36
N ARG A 546 -30.33 3.50 6.95
CA ARG A 546 -29.54 4.16 8.01
C ARG A 546 -28.27 4.85 7.49
N ALA A 547 -27.82 4.51 6.28
CA ALA A 547 -26.66 5.14 5.68
C ALA A 547 -26.90 6.63 5.40
N ASP A 548 -25.83 7.43 5.46
CA ASP A 548 -25.89 8.85 5.12
C ASP A 548 -25.48 9.14 3.67
N THR A 549 -24.78 8.20 3.02
CA THR A 549 -24.22 8.42 1.68
C THR A 549 -25.14 7.94 0.56
N VAL A 550 -25.18 8.72 -0.52
CA VAL A 550 -25.95 8.40 -1.73
C VAL A 550 -25.42 7.12 -2.39
N THR A 551 -24.12 6.83 -2.26
CA THR A 551 -23.48 5.63 -2.82
C THR A 551 -24.07 4.36 -2.24
N VAL A 552 -24.09 4.21 -0.90
CA VAL A 552 -24.68 3.04 -0.23
C VAL A 552 -26.17 2.92 -0.56
N LYS A 553 -26.91 4.04 -0.48
CA LYS A 553 -28.35 4.06 -0.78
C LYS A 553 -28.66 3.61 -2.20
N SER A 554 -27.89 4.10 -3.17
CA SER A 554 -28.13 3.83 -4.59
C SER A 554 -27.70 2.41 -4.94
N GLU A 555 -26.48 2.00 -4.59
CA GLU A 555 -25.97 0.66 -4.90
C GLU A 555 -26.77 -0.43 -4.17
N GLY A 556 -27.16 -0.22 -2.91
CA GLY A 556 -28.00 -1.16 -2.17
C GLY A 556 -29.38 -1.33 -2.80
N THR A 557 -30.01 -0.23 -3.23
CA THR A 557 -31.31 -0.28 -3.93
C THR A 557 -31.20 -0.97 -5.29
N ARG A 558 -30.04 -0.94 -5.96
CA ARG A 558 -29.83 -1.69 -7.21
C ARG A 558 -29.80 -3.21 -7.01
N VAL A 559 -29.40 -3.69 -5.84
CA VAL A 559 -29.55 -5.12 -5.48
C VAL A 559 -31.02 -5.51 -5.51
N LEU A 560 -31.88 -4.71 -4.86
CA LEU A 560 -33.34 -4.88 -4.88
C LEU A 560 -33.92 -4.82 -6.30
N GLY A 561 -33.47 -3.88 -7.13
CA GLY A 561 -33.90 -3.78 -8.53
C GLY A 561 -33.56 -5.05 -9.33
N ASN A 562 -32.35 -5.58 -9.17
CA ASN A 562 -31.89 -6.80 -9.83
C ASN A 562 -32.66 -8.03 -9.38
N THR A 563 -32.95 -8.16 -8.08
CA THR A 563 -33.73 -9.31 -7.56
C THR A 563 -35.17 -9.29 -8.07
N ILE A 564 -35.84 -8.13 -8.03
CA ILE A 564 -37.20 -7.98 -8.58
C ILE A 564 -37.23 -8.34 -10.06
N LYS A 565 -36.34 -7.74 -10.86
CA LYS A 565 -36.27 -7.97 -12.31
C LYS A 565 -36.05 -9.45 -12.63
N THR A 566 -35.05 -10.08 -12.02
CA THR A 566 -34.68 -11.47 -12.32
C THR A 566 -35.78 -12.45 -11.89
N LEU A 567 -36.33 -12.28 -10.68
CA LEU A 567 -37.39 -13.17 -10.17
C LEU A 567 -38.75 -12.94 -10.86
N SER A 568 -38.94 -11.79 -11.51
CA SER A 568 -40.20 -11.46 -12.20
C SER A 568 -40.11 -11.58 -13.73
N ALA A 569 -38.93 -11.87 -14.29
CA ALA A 569 -38.73 -12.04 -15.73
C ALA A 569 -39.59 -13.16 -16.34
N ASP A 570 -39.91 -14.20 -15.56
CA ASP A 570 -40.83 -15.27 -15.94
C ASP A 570 -41.90 -15.43 -14.85
N LEU A 571 -43.04 -14.79 -15.10
CA LEU A 571 -44.22 -14.82 -14.24
C LEU A 571 -44.95 -16.17 -14.30
N SER A 572 -44.72 -16.98 -15.35
CA SER A 572 -45.36 -18.28 -15.54
C SER A 572 -44.73 -19.41 -14.72
N SER A 573 -43.51 -19.18 -14.22
CA SER A 573 -42.78 -20.13 -13.37
C SER A 573 -43.62 -20.67 -12.21
N THR A 574 -43.65 -22.00 -12.10
CA THR A 574 -44.34 -22.74 -11.04
C THR A 574 -43.50 -22.94 -9.78
N ASP A 575 -42.22 -22.55 -9.77
CA ASP A 575 -41.31 -22.71 -8.63
C ASP A 575 -41.88 -22.03 -7.37
N PRO A 576 -42.17 -22.80 -6.30
CA PRO A 576 -42.72 -22.25 -5.06
C PRO A 576 -41.76 -21.25 -4.39
N ARG A 577 -40.44 -21.45 -4.47
CA ARG A 577 -39.44 -20.53 -3.91
C ARG A 577 -39.51 -19.18 -4.61
N ARG A 578 -39.60 -19.18 -5.93
CA ARG A 578 -39.76 -17.95 -6.74
C ARG A 578 -41.06 -17.22 -6.43
N LYS A 579 -42.16 -17.93 -6.24
CA LYS A 579 -43.44 -17.33 -5.81
C LYS A 579 -43.35 -16.71 -4.41
N ALA A 580 -42.73 -17.41 -3.45
CA ALA A 580 -42.50 -16.90 -2.11
C ALA A 580 -41.63 -15.64 -2.14
N ALA A 581 -40.51 -15.67 -2.86
CA ALA A 581 -39.60 -14.53 -2.98
C ALA A 581 -40.28 -13.31 -3.63
N ARG A 582 -41.07 -13.49 -4.70
CA ARG A 582 -41.84 -12.40 -5.31
C ARG A 582 -42.83 -11.77 -4.33
N LYS A 583 -43.49 -12.59 -3.50
CA LYS A 583 -44.39 -12.10 -2.44
C LYS A 583 -43.64 -11.29 -1.39
N THR A 584 -42.46 -11.74 -0.96
CA THR A 584 -41.58 -11.01 -0.03
C THR A 584 -41.13 -9.66 -0.61
N LEU A 585 -40.88 -9.59 -1.92
CA LEU A 585 -40.44 -8.36 -2.58
C LEU A 585 -41.55 -7.32 -2.78
N ALA A 586 -42.80 -7.76 -2.91
CA ALA A 586 -43.95 -6.91 -3.20
C ALA A 586 -44.47 -6.15 -1.96
N THR A 587 -43.63 -5.27 -1.40
CA THR A 587 -43.94 -4.43 -0.25
C THR A 587 -43.84 -2.94 -0.58
N LEU A 588 -44.55 -2.11 0.21
CA LEU A 588 -44.48 -0.65 0.07
C LEU A 588 -43.09 -0.10 0.37
N GLU A 589 -42.38 -0.70 1.33
CA GLU A 589 -41.01 -0.29 1.67
C GLU A 589 -40.05 -0.45 0.48
N ASN A 590 -40.09 -1.59 -0.21
CA ASN A 590 -39.26 -1.85 -1.38
C ASN A 590 -39.63 -0.92 -2.54
N ALA A 591 -40.92 -0.68 -2.78
CA ALA A 591 -41.37 0.26 -3.80
C ALA A 591 -40.93 1.71 -3.47
N ASN A 592 -40.99 2.13 -2.21
CA ASN A 592 -40.49 3.43 -1.76
C ASN A 592 -38.98 3.58 -1.96
N ALA A 593 -38.19 2.52 -1.72
CA ALA A 593 -36.76 2.54 -1.98
C ALA A 593 -36.45 2.77 -3.47
N LEU A 594 -37.16 2.09 -4.38
CA LEU A 594 -37.05 2.30 -5.82
C LEU A 594 -37.50 3.70 -6.25
N ALA A 595 -38.58 4.23 -5.67
CA ALA A 595 -39.02 5.60 -5.89
C ALA A 595 -37.96 6.63 -5.42
N ALA A 596 -37.32 6.38 -4.28
CA ALA A 596 -36.21 7.20 -3.79
C ALA A 596 -34.98 7.13 -4.70
N LEU A 597 -34.67 5.97 -5.31
CA LEU A 597 -33.61 5.85 -6.30
C LEU A 597 -33.87 6.74 -7.54
N ILE A 598 -35.12 6.83 -8.01
CA ILE A 598 -35.51 7.78 -9.08
C ILE A 598 -35.22 9.22 -8.66
N GLY A 599 -35.58 9.57 -7.41
CA GLY A 599 -35.34 10.89 -6.84
C GLY A 599 -33.86 11.29 -6.79
N ARG A 600 -32.99 10.36 -6.39
CA ARG A 600 -31.53 10.55 -6.26
C ARG A 600 -30.81 10.58 -7.61
N SER A 601 -31.35 9.90 -8.62
CA SER A 601 -30.62 9.59 -9.87
C SER A 601 -30.89 10.53 -11.05
N LYS A 602 -31.31 11.79 -10.81
CA LYS A 602 -31.68 12.73 -11.90
C LYS A 602 -30.64 12.89 -13.02
N LYS A 603 -29.36 12.83 -12.67
CA LYS A 603 -28.24 12.95 -13.63
C LYS A 603 -27.91 11.63 -14.34
N TYR A 604 -28.50 10.52 -13.91
CA TYR A 604 -28.16 9.16 -14.34
C TYR A 604 -29.42 8.43 -14.87
N PRO A 605 -29.86 8.69 -16.13
CA PRO A 605 -31.05 8.08 -16.71
C PRO A 605 -31.07 6.54 -16.64
N MET A 606 -29.90 5.90 -16.72
CA MET A 606 -29.79 4.44 -16.62
C MET A 606 -30.19 3.90 -15.24
N LEU A 607 -29.83 4.61 -14.15
CA LEU A 607 -30.26 4.24 -12.80
C LEU A 607 -31.76 4.45 -12.61
N ILE A 608 -32.33 5.51 -13.19
CA ILE A 608 -33.77 5.72 -13.21
C ILE A 608 -34.46 4.58 -13.97
N ASN A 609 -33.90 4.16 -15.11
CA ASN A 609 -34.42 3.05 -15.89
C ASN A 609 -34.43 1.73 -15.11
N GLU A 610 -33.35 1.41 -14.39
CA GLU A 610 -33.29 0.23 -13.52
C GLU A 610 -34.44 0.24 -12.49
N ALA A 611 -34.67 1.38 -11.82
CA ALA A 611 -35.76 1.53 -10.87
C ALA A 611 -37.15 1.42 -11.52
N VAL A 612 -37.36 2.07 -12.67
CA VAL A 612 -38.63 2.06 -13.42
C VAL A 612 -38.97 0.65 -13.87
N VAL A 613 -38.02 -0.08 -14.42
CA VAL A 613 -38.22 -1.48 -14.85
C VAL A 613 -38.59 -2.36 -13.66
N ALA A 614 -37.90 -2.22 -12.52
CA ALA A 614 -38.23 -2.97 -11.31
C ALA A 614 -39.66 -2.63 -10.79
N LEU A 615 -40.04 -1.35 -10.76
CA LEU A 615 -41.40 -0.92 -10.40
C LEU A 615 -42.44 -1.50 -11.38
N SER A 616 -42.17 -1.51 -12.68
CA SER A 616 -43.06 -2.13 -13.67
C SER A 616 -43.27 -3.62 -13.40
N PHE A 617 -42.22 -4.36 -13.06
CA PHE A 617 -42.35 -5.77 -12.66
C PHE A 617 -43.15 -5.94 -11.38
N LEU A 618 -43.00 -5.04 -10.40
CA LEU A 618 -43.84 -5.07 -9.19
C LEU A 618 -45.32 -4.90 -9.51
N THR A 619 -45.70 -4.09 -10.51
CA THR A 619 -47.13 -3.89 -10.86
C THR A 619 -47.85 -5.18 -11.28
N ALA A 620 -47.12 -6.19 -11.74
CA ALA A 620 -47.68 -7.47 -12.15
C ALA A 620 -48.13 -8.35 -10.96
N HIS A 621 -47.81 -7.97 -9.72
CA HIS A 621 -48.20 -8.70 -8.52
C HIS A 621 -49.64 -8.38 -8.07
N GLU A 622 -50.27 -9.27 -7.29
CA GLU A 622 -51.70 -9.21 -6.92
C GLU A 622 -52.18 -7.88 -6.29
N ARG A 623 -51.28 -7.09 -5.67
CA ARG A 623 -51.53 -5.71 -5.19
C ARG A 623 -50.45 -4.72 -5.63
N GLY A 624 -49.60 -5.12 -6.56
CA GLY A 624 -48.39 -4.40 -6.93
C GLY A 624 -48.66 -3.02 -7.52
N GLY A 625 -49.70 -2.89 -8.34
CA GLY A 625 -50.08 -1.60 -8.93
C GLY A 625 -50.46 -0.54 -7.89
N VAL A 626 -51.17 -0.92 -6.82
CA VAL A 626 -51.51 0.00 -5.71
C VAL A 626 -50.25 0.39 -4.93
N ILE A 627 -49.40 -0.59 -4.61
CA ILE A 627 -48.14 -0.37 -3.89
C ILE A 627 -47.20 0.57 -4.66
N VAL A 628 -47.06 0.37 -5.96
CA VAL A 628 -46.20 1.21 -6.81
C VAL A 628 -46.78 2.61 -6.96
N LEU A 629 -48.11 2.74 -7.10
CA LEU A 629 -48.78 4.04 -7.16
C LEU A 629 -48.53 4.83 -5.87
N ASP A 630 -48.67 4.20 -4.71
CA ASP A 630 -48.36 4.81 -3.41
C ASP A 630 -46.93 5.31 -3.35
N ALA A 631 -45.97 4.49 -3.76
CA ALA A 631 -44.56 4.85 -3.68
C ALA A 631 -44.19 6.05 -4.58
N ILE A 632 -44.70 6.12 -5.81
CA ILE A 632 -44.34 7.22 -6.72
C ILE A 632 -45.06 8.53 -6.39
N MET A 633 -46.20 8.45 -5.69
CA MET A 633 -47.01 9.59 -5.25
C MET A 633 -46.61 10.11 -3.86
N SER A 634 -45.93 9.28 -3.06
CA SER A 634 -45.43 9.67 -1.74
C SER A 634 -44.31 10.71 -1.83
N PRO A 635 -44.19 11.61 -0.82
CA PRO A 635 -43.05 12.50 -0.71
C PRO A 635 -41.74 11.72 -0.66
N LEU A 636 -40.74 12.19 -1.42
CA LEU A 636 -39.40 11.61 -1.39
C LEU A 636 -38.66 12.02 -0.10
N PRO A 637 -37.77 11.15 0.43
CA PRO A 637 -36.94 11.50 1.58
C PRO A 637 -36.09 12.75 1.30
N VAL A 638 -35.99 13.64 2.29
CA VAL A 638 -35.08 14.80 2.24
C VAL A 638 -33.69 14.33 2.64
N GLU A 639 -32.76 14.31 1.69
CA GLU A 639 -31.37 13.96 1.95
C GLU A 639 -30.60 15.19 2.46
N VAL A 640 -29.92 15.06 3.60
CA VAL A 640 -29.03 16.11 4.12
C VAL A 640 -27.71 16.02 3.35
N LYS A 641 -27.36 17.05 2.58
CA LYS A 641 -26.07 17.09 1.89
C LYS A 641 -24.96 17.35 2.92
N GLN A 642 -24.09 16.38 3.15
CA GLN A 642 -22.76 16.62 3.73
C GLN A 642 -21.70 16.55 2.63
N GLY A 643 -20.65 17.37 2.79
CA GLY A 643 -19.58 17.53 1.81
C GLY A 643 -18.87 16.21 1.48
N ALA A 644 -18.48 16.06 0.22
CA ALA A 644 -17.79 14.87 -0.28
C ALA A 644 -16.50 14.60 0.53
N THR A 645 -16.33 13.37 1.01
CA THR A 645 -15.05 12.87 1.52
C THR A 645 -14.13 12.52 0.33
N PRO A 646 -12.88 12.98 0.31
CA PRO A 646 -12.03 12.94 -0.88
C PRO A 646 -11.13 11.71 -0.90
N PHE A 647 -11.65 10.48 -1.01
CA PHE A 647 -10.80 9.31 -1.32
C PHE A 647 -11.56 8.26 -2.14
N SER A 648 -11.57 8.46 -3.46
CA SER A 648 -11.87 7.40 -4.43
C SER A 648 -10.87 7.51 -5.58
N PRO A 649 -10.02 6.49 -5.84
CA PRO A 649 -9.15 6.49 -7.00
C PRO A 649 -9.98 6.03 -8.20
N ASN A 650 -10.70 6.96 -8.82
CA ASN A 650 -11.20 6.80 -10.18
C ASN A 650 -11.35 8.19 -10.83
N PRO A 651 -10.75 8.43 -12.01
CA PRO A 651 -10.81 9.72 -12.66
C PRO A 651 -12.13 9.82 -13.44
N ALA A 652 -13.15 10.42 -12.83
CA ALA A 652 -14.32 10.90 -13.57
C ALA A 652 -14.97 12.10 -12.87
N GLY A 653 -14.58 13.29 -13.30
CA GLY A 653 -15.41 14.50 -13.23
C GLY A 653 -15.46 15.20 -11.87
N SER A 654 -14.72 16.29 -11.78
CA SER A 654 -14.89 17.36 -10.80
C SER A 654 -16.36 17.79 -10.65
N GLU A 655 -16.92 17.60 -9.45
CA GLU A 655 -18.26 18.10 -9.09
C GLU A 655 -18.21 19.59 -8.74
N GLU A 656 -18.42 20.46 -9.74
CA GLU A 656 -18.79 21.85 -9.48
C GLU A 656 -20.31 21.98 -9.22
N GLY A 657 -20.63 22.78 -8.20
CA GLY A 657 -21.92 22.82 -7.52
C GLY A 657 -23.05 23.54 -8.26
N SER A 658 -24.30 23.17 -7.90
CA SER A 658 -25.45 24.08 -7.88
C SER A 658 -26.61 23.50 -7.06
N PRO A 659 -27.38 24.32 -6.32
CA PRO A 659 -28.53 23.88 -5.54
C PRO A 659 -29.79 23.85 -6.42
N LEU A 660 -30.14 22.66 -6.92
CA LEU A 660 -31.47 22.44 -7.51
C LEU A 660 -32.27 21.54 -6.57
N VAL A 661 -33.37 22.11 -6.06
CA VAL A 661 -34.37 21.40 -5.25
C VAL A 661 -34.72 20.07 -5.93
N GLY A 662 -34.57 18.98 -5.20
CA GLY A 662 -34.94 17.62 -5.62
C GLY A 662 -36.40 17.54 -6.06
N PRO A 663 -36.82 16.49 -6.80
CA PRO A 663 -38.24 16.34 -7.08
C PRO A 663 -38.92 16.01 -5.74
N THR A 664 -40.04 16.65 -5.43
CA THR A 664 -40.73 16.36 -4.16
C THR A 664 -41.36 14.97 -4.13
N ARG A 665 -41.63 14.38 -5.30
CA ARG A 665 -42.23 13.06 -5.52
C ARG A 665 -41.59 12.39 -6.74
N ALA A 666 -41.51 11.06 -6.79
CA ALA A 666 -40.89 10.36 -7.92
C ALA A 666 -41.64 10.61 -9.25
N ILE A 667 -42.97 10.72 -9.22
CA ILE A 667 -43.78 11.06 -10.39
C ILE A 667 -43.32 12.36 -11.07
N ASN A 668 -42.95 13.39 -10.29
CA ASN A 668 -42.45 14.66 -10.83
C ASN A 668 -41.08 14.48 -11.51
N GLY A 669 -40.25 13.59 -10.96
CA GLY A 669 -38.98 13.18 -11.57
C GLY A 669 -39.19 12.48 -12.91
N LEU A 670 -40.10 11.52 -12.96
CA LEU A 670 -40.45 10.78 -14.18
C LEU A 670 -41.04 11.70 -15.27
N ALA A 671 -41.97 12.59 -14.91
CA ALA A 671 -42.53 13.58 -15.83
C ALA A 671 -41.46 14.53 -16.39
N SER A 672 -40.50 14.92 -15.56
CA SER A 672 -39.36 15.75 -15.98
C SER A 672 -38.42 14.99 -16.92
N LEU A 673 -38.17 13.71 -16.65
CA LEU A 673 -37.32 12.85 -17.50
C LEU A 673 -37.90 12.67 -18.91
N LEU A 674 -39.22 12.56 -19.05
CA LEU A 674 -39.90 12.50 -20.35
C LEU A 674 -39.68 13.77 -21.19
N LYS A 675 -39.46 14.93 -20.56
CA LYS A 675 -39.22 16.21 -21.23
C LYS A 675 -37.76 16.41 -21.68
N LEU A 676 -36.82 15.60 -21.19
CA LEU A 676 -35.40 15.72 -21.56
C LEU A 676 -35.19 15.41 -23.04
N PRO A 677 -34.18 16.01 -23.71
CA PRO A 677 -33.84 15.63 -25.08
C PRO A 677 -33.25 14.21 -25.14
N ASN A 678 -33.33 13.55 -26.30
CA ASN A 678 -32.83 12.17 -26.47
C ASN A 678 -31.31 12.06 -26.24
N SER A 679 -30.56 13.14 -26.46
CA SER A 679 -29.13 13.23 -26.15
C SER A 679 -28.81 13.13 -24.65
N ARG A 680 -29.77 13.47 -23.78
CA ARG A 680 -29.63 13.40 -22.32
C ARG A 680 -30.37 12.24 -21.69
N CYS A 681 -31.29 11.59 -22.41
CA CYS A 681 -32.06 10.46 -21.93
C CYS A 681 -32.50 9.59 -23.11
N PRO A 682 -32.02 8.34 -23.21
CA PRO A 682 -32.35 7.46 -24.33
C PRO A 682 -33.86 7.24 -24.48
N PRO A 683 -34.39 7.13 -25.71
CA PRO A 683 -35.81 6.93 -25.96
C PRO A 683 -36.35 5.63 -25.32
N GLU A 684 -35.52 4.60 -25.17
CA GLU A 684 -35.87 3.33 -24.51
C GLU A 684 -36.20 3.53 -23.03
N VAL A 685 -35.44 4.39 -22.34
CA VAL A 685 -35.70 4.72 -20.92
C VAL A 685 -37.04 5.42 -20.78
N LYS A 686 -37.33 6.37 -21.67
CA LYS A 686 -38.61 7.08 -21.68
C LYS A 686 -39.77 6.15 -22.04
N ALA A 687 -39.57 5.22 -22.97
CA ALA A 687 -40.57 4.21 -23.33
C ALA A 687 -40.92 3.31 -22.14
N ASN A 688 -39.92 2.94 -21.32
CA ASN A 688 -40.16 2.18 -20.09
C ASN A 688 -40.97 2.99 -19.06
N VAL A 689 -40.75 4.31 -18.96
CA VAL A 689 -41.59 5.19 -18.12
C VAL A 689 -43.03 5.21 -18.64
N CYS A 690 -43.24 5.32 -19.96
CA CYS A 690 -44.57 5.21 -20.55
C CYS A 690 -45.22 3.86 -20.23
N MET A 691 -44.49 2.75 -20.35
CA MET A 691 -45.00 1.42 -20.00
C MET A 691 -45.47 1.34 -18.54
N LEU A 692 -44.72 1.90 -17.59
CA LEU A 692 -45.14 1.99 -16.19
C LEU A 692 -46.45 2.78 -16.03
N PHE A 693 -46.57 3.93 -16.70
CA PHE A 693 -47.79 4.75 -16.65
C PHE A 693 -49.00 4.08 -17.30
N SER A 694 -48.79 3.29 -18.36
CA SER A 694 -49.83 2.47 -18.96
C SER A 694 -50.36 1.42 -17.98
N GLN A 695 -49.46 0.74 -17.26
CA GLN A 695 -49.83 -0.27 -16.25
C GLN A 695 -50.60 0.33 -15.07
N LEU A 696 -50.16 1.47 -14.55
CA LEU A 696 -50.77 2.12 -13.38
C LEU A 696 -52.11 2.81 -13.69
N GLY A 697 -52.23 3.41 -14.87
CA GLY A 697 -53.40 4.20 -15.25
C GLY A 697 -54.45 3.45 -16.08
N ARG A 698 -54.27 2.14 -16.31
CA ARG A 698 -55.15 1.31 -17.14
C ARG A 698 -56.60 1.41 -16.68
N LYS A 699 -57.49 1.73 -17.62
CA LYS A 699 -58.91 1.87 -17.35
C LYS A 699 -59.54 0.52 -17.00
N GLY A 700 -60.35 0.47 -15.96
CA GLY A 700 -60.94 -0.77 -15.44
C GLY A 700 -59.94 -1.71 -14.74
N GLY A 701 -58.67 -1.33 -14.65
CA GLY A 701 -57.65 -2.08 -13.91
C GLY A 701 -57.87 -2.01 -12.40
N ARG A 702 -57.39 -3.04 -11.69
CA ARG A 702 -57.50 -3.15 -10.23
C ARG A 702 -56.98 -1.92 -9.47
N THR A 703 -55.86 -1.35 -9.90
CA THR A 703 -55.28 -0.13 -9.31
C THR A 703 -56.26 1.05 -9.39
N GLN A 704 -56.95 1.23 -10.52
CA GLN A 704 -57.93 2.32 -10.66
C GLN A 704 -59.18 2.07 -9.80
N GLN A 705 -59.63 0.81 -9.71
CA GLN A 705 -60.78 0.45 -8.87
C GLN A 705 -60.50 0.72 -7.39
N GLU A 706 -59.28 0.42 -6.93
CA GLU A 706 -58.90 0.59 -5.52
C GLU A 706 -58.41 2.01 -5.20
N ARG A 707 -57.87 2.78 -6.17
CA ARG A 707 -57.21 4.09 -5.97
C ARG A 707 -57.55 5.13 -7.04
N GLU A 708 -58.84 5.30 -7.33
CA GLU A 708 -59.31 6.16 -8.43
C GLU A 708 -58.78 7.61 -8.37
N THR A 709 -58.79 8.23 -7.18
CA THR A 709 -58.33 9.61 -6.98
C THR A 709 -56.85 9.77 -7.31
N ASP A 710 -56.00 8.84 -6.89
CA ASP A 710 -54.56 8.91 -7.11
C ASP A 710 -54.20 8.62 -8.58
N VAL A 711 -54.95 7.72 -9.22
CA VAL A 711 -54.83 7.50 -10.67
C VAL A 711 -55.23 8.75 -11.46
N LYS A 712 -56.27 9.49 -11.03
CA LYS A 712 -56.62 10.78 -11.64
C LYS A 712 -55.49 11.80 -11.48
N GLN A 713 -54.85 11.87 -10.32
CA GLN A 713 -53.69 12.75 -10.09
C GLN A 713 -52.48 12.35 -10.94
N LEU A 714 -52.17 11.05 -11.06
CA LEU A 714 -51.12 10.53 -11.94
C LEU A 714 -51.34 10.97 -13.39
N LYS A 715 -52.57 10.76 -13.90
CA LYS A 715 -52.96 11.18 -15.25
C LYS A 715 -52.81 12.69 -15.40
N ALA A 716 -53.35 13.47 -14.48
CA ALA A 716 -53.26 14.94 -14.53
C ALA A 716 -51.82 15.46 -14.56
N ALA A 717 -50.92 14.86 -13.77
CA ALA A 717 -49.52 15.30 -13.70
C ALA A 717 -48.68 14.96 -14.94
N THR A 718 -49.12 14.00 -15.76
CA THR A 718 -48.31 13.43 -16.86
C THR A 718 -48.96 13.52 -18.25
N LYS A 719 -50.27 13.80 -18.33
CA LYS A 719 -51.04 13.79 -19.58
C LYS A 719 -50.46 14.70 -20.66
N ASP A 720 -50.11 15.94 -20.33
CA ASP A 720 -49.63 16.91 -21.32
C ASP A 720 -48.31 16.47 -21.97
N VAL A 721 -47.37 15.95 -21.17
CA VAL A 721 -46.08 15.48 -21.68
C VAL A 721 -46.26 14.19 -22.50
N VAL A 722 -47.10 13.26 -22.06
CA VAL A 722 -47.39 12.02 -22.80
C VAL A 722 -48.10 12.33 -24.13
N ALA A 723 -49.10 13.23 -24.13
CA ALA A 723 -49.81 13.63 -25.34
C ALA A 723 -48.89 14.28 -26.37
N LYS A 724 -47.98 15.15 -25.94
CA LYS A 724 -46.98 15.75 -26.84
C LYS A 724 -46.06 14.70 -27.46
N ILE A 725 -45.61 13.72 -26.67
CA ILE A 725 -44.74 12.63 -27.16
C ILE A 725 -45.49 11.71 -28.12
N SER A 726 -46.78 11.45 -27.87
CA SER A 726 -47.62 10.56 -28.69
C SER A 726 -47.81 11.04 -30.14
N GLN A 727 -47.46 12.28 -30.46
CA GLN A 727 -47.50 12.81 -31.83
C GLN A 727 -46.35 12.27 -32.71
N GLY A 728 -45.30 11.69 -32.10
CA GLY A 728 -44.22 11.03 -32.82
C GLY A 728 -44.62 9.65 -33.35
N ASP A 729 -43.98 9.22 -34.44
CA ASP A 729 -44.16 7.89 -35.04
C ASP A 729 -43.02 6.90 -34.71
N ASP A 730 -42.07 7.33 -33.88
CA ASP A 730 -40.97 6.51 -33.37
C ASP A 730 -41.43 5.57 -32.22
N MET A 731 -40.50 4.76 -31.71
CA MET A 731 -40.77 3.82 -30.59
C MET A 731 -41.39 4.53 -29.38
N LEU A 732 -40.87 5.70 -29.04
CA LEU A 732 -41.32 6.47 -27.89
C LEU A 732 -42.72 7.05 -28.12
N GLY A 733 -43.01 7.58 -29.32
CA GLY A 733 -44.33 8.02 -29.71
C GLY A 733 -45.37 6.90 -29.65
N LYS A 734 -45.03 5.70 -30.14
CA LYS A 734 -45.88 4.50 -30.00
C LYS A 734 -46.12 4.12 -28.53
N ALA A 735 -45.08 4.13 -27.70
CA ALA A 735 -45.24 3.85 -26.27
C ALA A 735 -46.15 4.87 -25.58
N ALA A 736 -46.07 6.16 -25.94
CA ALA A 736 -46.95 7.19 -25.42
C ALA A 736 -48.40 7.09 -25.93
N LYS A 737 -48.62 6.72 -27.21
CA LYS A 737 -49.96 6.40 -27.74
C LYS A 737 -50.61 5.27 -26.93
N ASN A 738 -49.87 4.19 -26.66
CA ASN A 738 -50.34 3.06 -25.84
C ASN A 738 -50.72 3.46 -24.40
N VAL A 739 -50.10 4.51 -23.84
CA VAL A 739 -50.50 5.04 -22.52
C VAL A 739 -51.88 5.68 -22.59
N LEU A 740 -52.11 6.55 -23.57
CA LEU A 740 -53.39 7.24 -23.74
C LEU A 740 -54.51 6.24 -24.05
N GLU A 741 -54.25 5.29 -24.95
CA GLU A 741 -55.18 4.21 -25.26
C GLU A 741 -55.53 3.38 -24.03
N ALA A 742 -54.54 2.99 -23.22
CA ALA A 742 -54.79 2.25 -21.97
C ALA A 742 -55.59 3.06 -20.94
N TRP A 743 -55.52 4.40 -20.97
CA TRP A 743 -56.25 5.26 -20.06
C TRP A 743 -57.71 5.48 -20.47
N GLU A 744 -58.05 5.30 -21.76
CA GLU A 744 -59.36 5.54 -22.36
C GLU A 744 -60.12 4.24 -22.64
N SER A 745 -59.40 3.18 -23.03
CA SER A 745 -59.90 1.85 -23.38
C SER A 745 -59.96 0.97 -22.14
N GLY A 746 -61.16 0.83 -21.59
CA GLY A 746 -61.50 -0.01 -20.44
C GLY A 746 -62.97 0.10 -20.12
#